data_AF-A0A3B1KC07-F1
#
_entry.id   AF-A0A3B1KC07-F1
#
_cell.length_a   1.000
_cell.length_b   1.000
_cell.length_c   1.000
_cell.angle_alpha   90.00
_cell.angle_beta   90.00
_cell.angle_gamma   90.00
#
_symmetry.space_group_name_H-M   'P 1'
#
loop_
_entity.id
_entity.type
_entity.pdbx_description
1 polymer ?
#
loop_
_entity_poly.entity_id
_entity_poly.type
_entity_poly.pdbx_seq_one_letter_code
_entity_poly.pdbx_strand_id
1 'polypeptide(L)'
;LKLFLLGCLMSTSGGYINVSTATSPSNTAFDPCDNYTVLDDVWRTMYSYYGYGYYTYGYSSFYSSHDDTTTEWDGWYRLYLQGENAQIPEWCVYYMTSGGYIPFTAWWLPSSNKDGIVSREINGPYNYGYYSYQCNYYRSNPIQVKACPGHYYVYKLVRPAVSIPAPVYTAGTVFFNYVSLDQPWRANTGSGMGICDRNFNWNGWYRLFYYGMNIRMSESCVDVNRCGTYYTLWLNGPHPEIEDGVVTQQVCGNSGNDCCYFKSTPIRVKACPGNYYVYELLSPMTCNMAYCTDVNTKSQTPAPTTVASSNVTSSMFDPCDNYNVLDEYWRSTKRYDTGHDDTIVEWNGWYRLFLQGASAQMPEWCVSYMTCGGYTPLALGGAHPQVQDGIVIREVYGSSGSQCTAYRSNSIQVKACPGNYYVYKLVKPDVSVPMPSYCAVTVNHPSFDPCNTYTALDQPWRSSNETNLNICDHYYFNWNGWYRLFSHGMNTRMPESCVDVNRCGTYYTLWLNGPHPQIEDGVVTRQVCGNAGYDCYNFRTTTIQVKACPGNYYVYELVRPDYCNMLHNTNISSSNPILPQSTVSTPCENYTSLNDEWRTTQNYYIYNTHDDTLVEWSGWYRLYLNGNSAQLPEWCSNYMTCGGYTPLLLSGSHPRLQDGIVTREIYGSSGDQCKYYRSNSIQVKACPGQYYVYELVTPDVSIPIPTYCTATTTITTITTTTTPTTTVTTTRVPWHTVQVQHCSFF
;
A
#
# COMPACT_ATOMS: atom_id res chain seq x y z
N LEU A 1 94.96 -21.71 13.10
CA LEU A 1 94.63 -22.94 12.33
C LEU A 1 93.14 -22.81 11.99
N LYS A 2 92.62 -22.78 10.75
CA LYS A 2 93.09 -23.00 9.35
C LYS A 2 92.29 -22.01 8.43
N LEU A 3 92.68 -21.46 7.27
CA LEU A 3 93.79 -21.61 6.29
C LEU A 3 93.85 -22.99 5.59
N PHE A 4 93.69 -23.15 4.27
CA PHE A 4 93.89 -22.27 3.07
C PHE A 4 92.58 -22.18 2.21
N LEU A 5 92.27 -21.17 1.33
CA LEU A 5 92.92 -20.68 0.06
C LEU A 5 92.97 -21.77 -1.05
N LEU A 6 92.76 -21.56 -2.37
CA LEU A 6 92.51 -20.41 -3.29
C LEU A 6 91.38 -20.79 -4.30
N GLY A 7 90.85 -19.95 -5.22
CA GLY A 7 91.05 -18.52 -5.53
C GLY A 7 91.47 -18.22 -6.99
N CYS A 8 90.71 -17.40 -7.73
CA CYS A 8 91.16 -16.63 -8.91
C CYS A 8 90.21 -15.44 -9.24
N LEU A 9 90.80 -14.30 -9.63
CA LEU A 9 90.21 -13.05 -10.15
C LEU A 9 90.93 -12.74 -11.49
N MET A 10 90.56 -11.79 -12.37
CA MET A 10 90.25 -10.35 -12.27
C MET A 10 89.40 -9.91 -13.49
N SER A 11 88.87 -8.69 -13.65
CA SER A 11 89.43 -7.32 -13.46
C SER A 11 88.30 -6.26 -13.49
N THR A 12 88.44 -4.97 -13.12
CA THR A 12 89.56 -4.19 -12.54
C THR A 12 89.03 -3.04 -11.65
N SER A 13 89.93 -2.37 -10.91
CA SER A 13 89.74 -1.14 -10.10
C SER A 13 89.36 0.10 -10.93
N GLY A 14 88.92 1.23 -10.35
CA GLY A 14 88.71 1.61 -8.93
C GLY A 14 88.30 3.09 -8.80
N GLY A 15 88.18 3.64 -7.58
CA GLY A 15 87.70 5.03 -7.38
C GLY A 15 88.40 5.80 -6.25
N TYR A 16 88.16 7.11 -6.19
CA TYR A 16 88.56 8.05 -5.13
C TYR A 16 87.56 9.22 -5.01
N ILE A 17 87.61 9.99 -3.92
CA ILE A 17 86.61 11.02 -3.57
C ILE A 17 87.31 12.32 -3.11
N ASN A 18 86.98 13.48 -3.69
CA ASN A 18 86.62 14.75 -2.99
C ASN A 18 86.56 15.99 -3.91
N VAL A 19 85.46 16.77 -3.78
CA VAL A 19 85.36 18.23 -3.55
C VAL A 19 86.33 19.18 -4.31
N SER A 20 85.93 20.22 -5.05
CA SER A 20 84.61 20.78 -5.47
C SER A 20 84.78 22.00 -6.41
N THR A 21 83.78 22.38 -7.24
CA THR A 21 83.45 23.81 -7.58
C THR A 21 82.12 24.01 -8.35
N ALA A 22 81.26 24.88 -7.83
CA ALA A 22 80.31 25.82 -8.49
C ALA A 22 79.45 25.44 -9.75
N THR A 23 78.20 25.00 -9.48
CA THR A 23 76.91 25.55 -10.01
C THR A 23 76.65 25.87 -11.50
N SER A 24 75.69 25.15 -12.09
CA SER A 24 74.56 25.71 -12.87
C SER A 24 73.33 24.77 -12.75
N PRO A 25 72.11 25.13 -13.21
CA PRO A 25 70.91 25.00 -12.37
C PRO A 25 70.22 23.63 -12.33
N SER A 26 69.26 23.56 -11.39
CA SER A 26 68.40 22.42 -11.09
C SER A 26 67.60 21.88 -12.29
N ASN A 27 67.46 20.56 -12.33
CA ASN A 27 66.29 19.92 -12.93
C ASN A 27 65.64 19.03 -11.86
N THR A 28 64.50 19.48 -11.32
CA THR A 28 63.65 18.67 -10.44
C THR A 28 63.16 17.45 -11.21
N ALA A 29 63.16 16.27 -10.58
CA ALA A 29 62.54 15.09 -11.18
C ALA A 29 61.05 15.37 -11.42
N PHE A 30 60.61 15.29 -12.68
CA PHE A 30 59.21 15.52 -13.05
C PHE A 30 58.34 14.43 -12.41
N ASP A 31 57.52 14.83 -11.44
CA ASP A 31 56.51 13.95 -10.87
C ASP A 31 55.15 14.23 -11.55
N PRO A 32 54.54 13.25 -12.25
CA PRO A 32 53.23 13.45 -12.88
C PRO A 32 52.09 13.62 -11.86
N CYS A 33 52.32 13.38 -10.56
CA CYS A 33 51.38 13.75 -9.50
C CYS A 33 51.37 15.26 -9.20
N ASP A 34 52.39 16.00 -9.63
CA ASP A 34 52.51 17.46 -9.44
C ASP A 34 52.23 18.24 -10.75
N ASN A 35 52.16 17.56 -11.90
CA ASN A 35 51.89 18.18 -13.20
C ASN A 35 51.07 17.26 -14.12
N TYR A 36 49.77 17.56 -14.23
CA TYR A 36 48.80 16.84 -15.06
C TYR A 36 47.68 17.78 -15.55
N THR A 37 47.01 17.40 -16.63
CA THR A 37 45.77 18.01 -17.14
C THR A 37 44.55 17.34 -16.51
N VAL A 38 43.50 18.10 -16.22
CA VAL A 38 42.22 17.55 -15.73
C VAL A 38 41.31 17.18 -16.90
N LEU A 39 40.71 15.99 -16.83
CA LEU A 39 39.61 15.56 -17.71
C LEU A 39 38.35 15.40 -16.86
N ASP A 40 37.44 16.37 -16.92
CA ASP A 40 36.13 16.36 -16.22
C ASP A 40 34.96 16.28 -17.21
N ASP A 41 35.16 15.50 -18.27
CA ASP A 41 34.18 15.22 -19.31
C ASP A 41 33.06 14.33 -18.77
N VAL A 42 31.92 14.91 -18.37
CA VAL A 42 30.78 14.16 -17.82
C VAL A 42 30.33 13.00 -18.73
N TRP A 43 30.46 13.14 -20.05
CA TRP A 43 30.13 12.09 -21.03
C TRP A 43 31.02 10.84 -20.95
N ARG A 44 32.23 10.92 -20.36
CA ARG A 44 33.12 9.76 -20.16
C ARG A 44 32.63 8.79 -19.08
N THR A 45 31.56 9.11 -18.36
CA THR A 45 31.00 8.24 -17.32
C THR A 45 30.45 6.93 -17.89
N MET A 46 30.68 5.81 -17.20
CA MET A 46 30.16 4.49 -17.59
C MET A 46 28.63 4.39 -17.66
N TYR A 47 27.91 5.41 -17.16
CA TYR A 47 26.45 5.50 -17.21
C TYR A 47 25.91 6.30 -18.41
N SER A 48 26.76 6.94 -19.22
CA SER A 48 26.37 7.72 -20.40
C SER A 48 26.28 6.83 -21.64
N TYR A 49 25.06 6.50 -22.09
CA TYR A 49 24.83 5.58 -23.20
C TYR A 49 24.95 6.25 -24.58
N TYR A 50 25.52 5.50 -25.53
CA TYR A 50 25.57 5.89 -26.94
C TYR A 50 24.16 6.01 -27.53
N GLY A 51 23.82 7.17 -28.09
CA GLY A 51 22.55 7.39 -28.78
C GLY A 51 21.31 7.52 -27.88
N TYR A 52 21.46 7.45 -26.56
CA TYR A 52 20.38 7.69 -25.59
C TYR A 52 20.85 8.65 -24.50
N GLY A 53 20.44 9.92 -24.61
CA GLY A 53 20.62 10.88 -23.52
C GLY A 53 19.66 10.56 -22.37
N TYR A 54 20.21 10.29 -21.18
CA TYR A 54 19.43 10.16 -19.95
C TYR A 54 20.22 10.64 -18.73
N TYR A 55 19.48 11.15 -17.74
CA TYR A 55 19.93 11.51 -16.39
C TYR A 55 21.20 12.38 -16.28
N THR A 56 21.06 13.67 -16.55
CA THR A 56 21.87 14.71 -15.89
C THR A 56 20.99 15.86 -15.40
N TYR A 57 21.44 16.55 -14.36
CA TYR A 57 21.04 17.94 -14.12
C TYR A 57 21.46 18.77 -15.35
N GLY A 58 20.49 19.16 -16.16
CA GLY A 58 20.71 19.90 -17.40
C GLY A 58 20.45 19.05 -18.65
N TYR A 59 19.55 19.54 -19.50
CA TYR A 59 19.28 18.96 -20.81
C TYR A 59 20.45 19.25 -21.77
N SER A 60 20.82 18.26 -22.59
CA SER A 60 21.38 18.54 -23.92
C SER A 60 20.85 17.52 -24.94
N SER A 61 20.46 18.00 -26.12
CA SER A 61 19.75 17.22 -27.13
C SER A 61 20.60 17.04 -28.39
N PHE A 62 21.78 16.44 -28.25
CA PHE A 62 22.68 16.16 -29.37
C PHE A 62 23.25 14.74 -29.32
N TYR A 63 23.12 14.03 -30.44
CA TYR A 63 23.71 12.71 -30.65
C TYR A 63 25.21 12.88 -30.96
N SER A 64 26.06 12.73 -29.95
CA SER A 64 27.51 12.84 -30.07
C SER A 64 28.18 11.48 -29.84
N SER A 65 28.69 10.88 -30.91
CA SER A 65 29.54 9.69 -30.88
C SER A 65 30.98 10.10 -30.58
N HIS A 66 31.42 9.94 -29.33
CA HIS A 66 32.78 10.30 -28.93
C HIS A 66 33.78 9.21 -29.33
N ASP A 67 34.96 9.63 -29.77
CA ASP A 67 36.02 8.75 -30.28
C ASP A 67 37.40 9.34 -29.95
N ASP A 68 38.07 8.77 -28.95
CA ASP A 68 39.38 9.23 -28.47
C ASP A 68 40.54 8.89 -29.45
N THR A 69 40.29 8.22 -30.59
CA THR A 69 41.28 8.16 -31.69
C THR A 69 41.51 9.54 -32.34
N THR A 70 40.49 10.40 -32.30
CA THR A 70 40.55 11.76 -32.86
C THR A 70 41.28 12.74 -31.94
N THR A 71 41.31 12.45 -30.63
CA THR A 71 41.99 13.25 -29.61
C THR A 71 43.52 13.19 -29.78
N GLU A 72 44.19 14.31 -29.52
CA GLU A 72 45.65 14.37 -29.37
C GLU A 72 46.01 14.29 -27.88
N TRP A 73 46.80 13.27 -27.53
CA TRP A 73 47.17 12.94 -26.16
C TRP A 73 48.62 13.33 -25.91
N ASP A 74 48.86 14.34 -25.07
CA ASP A 74 50.19 14.77 -24.63
C ASP A 74 50.22 15.10 -23.13
N GLY A 75 51.35 14.87 -22.48
CA GLY A 75 51.50 15.00 -21.03
C GLY A 75 50.80 13.88 -20.25
N TRP A 76 50.32 14.23 -19.05
CA TRP A 76 49.65 13.33 -18.10
C TRP A 76 48.27 13.88 -17.75
N TYR A 77 47.34 12.98 -17.41
CA TYR A 77 45.93 13.31 -17.20
C TYR A 77 45.39 12.74 -15.89
N ARG A 78 44.52 13.49 -15.22
CA ARG A 78 43.75 13.06 -14.04
C ARG A 78 42.27 13.08 -14.40
N LEU A 79 41.59 11.96 -14.16
CA LEU A 79 40.16 11.80 -14.44
C LEU A 79 39.31 12.34 -13.29
N TYR A 80 38.24 13.03 -13.66
CA TYR A 80 37.21 13.57 -12.78
C TYR A 80 35.84 13.30 -13.40
N LEU A 81 34.79 13.32 -12.57
CA LEU A 81 33.40 13.39 -13.01
C LEU A 81 32.62 14.36 -12.10
N GLN A 82 32.21 15.49 -12.66
CA GLN A 82 31.52 16.58 -11.96
C GLN A 82 32.32 17.12 -10.76
N GLY A 83 33.64 17.26 -10.94
CA GLY A 83 34.57 17.70 -9.89
C GLY A 83 34.95 16.62 -8.85
N GLU A 84 34.36 15.43 -8.90
CA GLU A 84 34.71 14.30 -8.02
C GLU A 84 35.76 13.36 -8.63
N ASN A 85 36.57 12.72 -7.78
CA ASN A 85 37.69 11.87 -8.21
C ASN A 85 37.22 10.64 -9.02
N ALA A 86 37.79 10.46 -10.20
CA ALA A 86 37.55 9.30 -11.05
C ALA A 86 38.85 8.58 -11.46
N GLN A 87 38.67 7.35 -11.93
CA GLN A 87 39.71 6.43 -12.40
C GLN A 87 39.22 5.70 -13.65
N ILE A 88 40.12 5.11 -14.43
CA ILE A 88 39.73 4.10 -15.42
C ILE A 88 39.24 2.86 -14.66
N PRO A 89 38.03 2.32 -14.91
CA PRO A 89 37.48 1.21 -14.13
C PRO A 89 38.34 -0.06 -14.16
N GLU A 90 38.51 -0.69 -12.99
CA GLU A 90 39.16 -2.02 -12.85
C GLU A 90 38.19 -3.18 -13.15
N TRP A 91 36.92 -2.87 -13.40
CA TRP A 91 35.86 -3.83 -13.68
C TRP A 91 35.33 -3.67 -15.11
N CYS A 92 34.51 -4.62 -15.53
CA CYS A 92 33.89 -4.60 -16.85
C CYS A 92 32.80 -3.53 -16.97
N VAL A 93 32.85 -2.71 -18.02
CA VAL A 93 31.89 -1.65 -18.33
C VAL A 93 31.12 -2.00 -19.59
N TYR A 94 29.79 -1.83 -19.58
CA TYR A 94 28.87 -2.24 -20.66
C TYR A 94 29.20 -1.55 -21.99
N TYR A 95 29.19 -2.29 -23.11
CA TYR A 95 29.40 -1.73 -24.45
C TYR A 95 28.40 -0.59 -24.76
N MET A 96 28.75 0.32 -25.67
CA MET A 96 27.94 1.51 -26.00
C MET A 96 27.67 2.43 -24.79
N THR A 97 28.65 2.61 -23.92
CA THR A 97 28.65 3.59 -22.81
C THR A 97 29.86 4.52 -22.89
N SER A 98 29.97 5.48 -21.96
CA SER A 98 30.99 6.55 -21.95
C SER A 98 30.91 7.48 -23.17
N GLY A 99 29.71 7.65 -23.73
CA GLY A 99 29.49 8.50 -24.92
C GLY A 99 30.09 7.98 -26.23
N GLY A 100 30.84 6.88 -26.20
CA GLY A 100 31.42 6.18 -27.35
C GLY A 100 30.80 4.79 -27.57
N TYR A 101 31.36 4.01 -28.49
CA TYR A 101 30.87 2.66 -28.79
C TYR A 101 31.60 1.59 -27.96
N ILE A 102 32.91 1.74 -27.75
CA ILE A 102 33.75 0.81 -26.98
C ILE A 102 34.39 1.53 -25.78
N PRO A 103 33.83 1.40 -24.56
CA PRO A 103 34.44 1.91 -23.34
C PRO A 103 35.69 1.10 -22.96
N PHE A 104 36.69 1.77 -22.41
CA PHE A 104 37.96 1.16 -22.01
C PHE A 104 38.11 1.00 -20.51
N THR A 105 38.63 -0.17 -20.11
CA THR A 105 38.84 -0.55 -18.71
C THR A 105 40.29 -1.00 -18.47
N ALA A 106 40.75 -0.84 -17.22
CA ALA A 106 42.12 -1.05 -16.77
C ALA A 106 42.11 -1.97 -15.53
N TRP A 107 41.96 -3.27 -15.76
CA TRP A 107 41.64 -4.32 -14.77
C TRP A 107 42.48 -4.42 -13.50
N TRP A 108 43.63 -3.75 -13.47
CA TRP A 108 44.51 -3.63 -12.32
C TRP A 108 45.22 -2.28 -12.39
N LEU A 109 45.08 -1.42 -11.40
CA LEU A 109 45.92 -0.22 -11.23
C LEU A 109 47.09 -0.53 -10.27
N PRO A 110 48.09 0.37 -10.08
CA PRO A 110 49.09 0.20 -9.02
C PRO A 110 48.46 0.38 -7.64
N SER A 111 48.64 -0.60 -6.74
CA SER A 111 48.02 -0.56 -5.40
C SER A 111 48.78 0.31 -4.41
N SER A 112 50.00 0.75 -4.73
CA SER A 112 50.80 1.63 -3.87
C SER A 112 51.44 2.78 -4.63
N ASN A 113 51.53 3.95 -3.98
CA ASN A 113 52.32 5.08 -4.43
C ASN A 113 53.83 4.75 -4.52
N LYS A 114 54.26 3.62 -3.94
CA LYS A 114 55.61 3.05 -4.05
C LYS A 114 55.88 2.35 -5.38
N ASP A 115 54.84 1.97 -6.13
CA ASP A 115 54.95 1.21 -7.39
C ASP A 115 55.53 2.06 -8.54
N GLY A 116 55.55 3.39 -8.38
CA GLY A 116 56.07 4.34 -9.35
C GLY A 116 55.17 4.47 -10.58
N ILE A 117 55.79 4.63 -11.75
CA ILE A 117 55.09 4.66 -13.04
C ILE A 117 55.07 3.22 -13.59
N VAL A 118 53.88 2.67 -13.76
CA VAL A 118 53.67 1.31 -14.29
C VAL A 118 52.92 1.35 -15.62
N SER A 119 53.24 0.41 -16.52
CA SER A 119 52.46 0.19 -17.74
C SER A 119 51.22 -0.65 -17.42
N ARG A 120 50.11 -0.40 -18.12
CA ARG A 120 48.88 -1.20 -18.04
C ARG A 120 48.26 -1.43 -19.42
N GLU A 121 47.76 -2.64 -19.62
CA GLU A 121 46.91 -2.96 -20.77
C GLU A 121 45.57 -2.24 -20.64
N ILE A 122 45.00 -1.88 -21.78
CA ILE A 122 43.68 -1.26 -21.88
C ILE A 122 42.84 -2.09 -22.83
N ASN A 123 41.71 -2.56 -22.33
CA ASN A 123 40.81 -3.45 -23.08
C ASN A 123 39.39 -2.88 -23.10
N GLY A 124 38.60 -3.29 -24.10
CA GLY A 124 37.20 -2.92 -24.28
C GLY A 124 36.30 -4.14 -24.53
N PRO A 125 34.99 -4.02 -24.23
CA PRO A 125 34.04 -5.11 -24.32
C PRO A 125 33.61 -5.42 -25.76
N TYR A 126 33.04 -6.60 -25.96
CA TYR A 126 32.25 -6.95 -27.14
C TYR A 126 31.02 -7.77 -26.74
N ASN A 127 29.91 -7.56 -27.43
CA ASN A 127 28.64 -8.25 -27.20
C ASN A 127 28.29 -9.13 -28.40
N TYR A 128 28.01 -10.42 -28.17
CA TYR A 128 27.58 -11.37 -29.19
C TYR A 128 26.04 -11.52 -29.26
N GLY A 129 25.30 -10.85 -28.38
CA GLY A 129 23.84 -10.92 -28.28
C GLY A 129 23.38 -11.25 -26.86
N TYR A 130 22.09 -11.54 -26.70
CA TYR A 130 21.36 -11.62 -25.41
C TYR A 130 21.95 -12.52 -24.30
N TYR A 131 22.94 -13.37 -24.57
CA TYR A 131 23.48 -14.35 -23.60
C TYR A 131 25.02 -14.45 -23.54
N SER A 132 25.79 -13.63 -24.25
CA SER A 132 27.26 -13.72 -24.18
C SER A 132 27.98 -12.39 -24.39
N TYR A 133 28.72 -12.02 -23.34
CA TYR A 133 29.32 -10.71 -23.16
C TYR A 133 30.79 -10.88 -22.74
N GLN A 134 31.72 -10.32 -23.52
CA GLN A 134 33.16 -10.52 -23.33
C GLN A 134 33.86 -9.19 -23.06
N CYS A 135 34.41 -9.04 -21.86
CA CYS A 135 34.93 -7.77 -21.36
C CYS A 135 36.38 -7.43 -21.77
N ASN A 136 37.09 -8.37 -22.41
CA ASN A 136 38.49 -8.25 -22.81
C ASN A 136 38.65 -8.65 -24.29
N TYR A 137 37.80 -8.11 -25.15
CA TYR A 137 37.76 -8.49 -26.56
C TYR A 137 38.65 -7.59 -27.43
N TYR A 138 38.43 -6.28 -27.36
CA TYR A 138 39.30 -5.31 -28.02
C TYR A 138 40.48 -4.99 -27.09
N ARG A 139 41.71 -5.18 -27.55
CA ARG A 139 42.92 -4.70 -26.86
C ARG A 139 43.44 -3.46 -27.58
N SER A 140 43.66 -2.39 -26.81
CA SER A 140 44.17 -1.11 -27.30
C SER A 140 45.67 -0.95 -27.00
N ASN A 141 46.23 0.21 -27.35
CA ASN A 141 47.59 0.59 -26.95
C ASN A 141 47.67 0.72 -25.41
N PRO A 142 48.72 0.18 -24.77
CA PRO A 142 48.89 0.27 -23.32
C PRO A 142 49.19 1.71 -22.89
N ILE A 143 48.71 2.08 -21.70
CA ILE A 143 48.97 3.39 -21.08
C ILE A 143 49.99 3.27 -19.95
N GLN A 144 50.52 4.40 -19.50
CA GLN A 144 51.23 4.47 -18.22
C GLN A 144 50.30 5.02 -17.14
N VAL A 145 50.44 4.57 -15.90
CA VAL A 145 49.70 5.07 -14.74
C VAL A 145 50.62 5.17 -13.52
N LYS A 146 50.35 6.14 -12.65
CA LYS A 146 50.97 6.25 -11.32
C LYS A 146 49.89 6.51 -10.26
N ALA A 147 50.03 5.86 -9.10
CA ALA A 147 49.25 6.16 -7.89
C ALA A 147 49.88 7.34 -7.13
N CYS A 148 49.05 8.30 -6.71
CA CYS A 148 49.50 9.57 -6.15
C CYS A 148 49.12 9.78 -4.68
N PRO A 149 49.89 10.59 -3.92
CA PRO A 149 49.50 11.01 -2.56
C PRO A 149 48.11 11.65 -2.57
N GLY A 150 47.18 11.10 -1.79
CA GLY A 150 45.75 11.48 -1.83
C GLY A 150 44.82 10.50 -2.54
N HIS A 151 45.25 9.27 -2.82
CA HIS A 151 44.42 8.17 -3.35
C HIS A 151 43.73 8.46 -4.70
N TYR A 152 44.45 9.10 -5.61
CA TYR A 152 44.05 9.27 -7.01
C TYR A 152 45.15 8.75 -7.95
N TYR A 153 44.79 8.60 -9.22
CA TYR A 153 45.69 8.16 -10.28
C TYR A 153 45.93 9.27 -11.30
N VAL A 154 47.14 9.26 -11.88
CA VAL A 154 47.47 10.03 -13.08
C VAL A 154 47.86 9.08 -14.20
N TYR A 155 47.39 9.36 -15.41
CA TYR A 155 47.47 8.50 -16.57
C TYR A 155 48.19 9.19 -17.72
N LYS A 156 49.19 8.52 -18.30
CA LYS A 156 49.74 8.88 -19.60
C LYS A 156 48.93 8.15 -20.68
N LEU A 157 47.81 8.78 -21.06
CA LEU A 157 46.94 8.31 -22.13
C LEU A 157 47.64 8.41 -23.49
N VAL A 158 47.22 7.60 -24.44
CA VAL A 158 47.79 7.54 -25.80
C VAL A 158 46.66 7.37 -26.82
N ARG A 159 46.91 7.67 -28.10
CA ARG A 159 45.89 7.44 -29.14
C ARG A 159 45.46 5.96 -29.17
N PRO A 160 44.17 5.62 -29.04
CA PRO A 160 43.66 4.26 -29.15
C PRO A 160 43.99 3.57 -30.49
N ALA A 161 43.87 2.25 -30.52
CA ALA A 161 44.02 1.49 -31.76
C ALA A 161 42.83 1.76 -32.72
N VAL A 162 43.13 2.32 -33.90
CA VAL A 162 42.14 2.75 -34.92
C VAL A 162 41.32 1.60 -35.56
N SER A 163 41.59 0.35 -35.19
CA SER A 163 40.80 -0.82 -35.56
C SER A 163 39.62 -1.09 -34.60
N ILE A 164 39.51 -0.33 -33.51
CA ILE A 164 38.43 -0.43 -32.52
C ILE A 164 37.36 0.61 -32.89
N PRO A 165 36.05 0.26 -32.95
CA PRO A 165 35.00 1.24 -33.26
C PRO A 165 34.80 2.24 -32.12
N ALA A 166 34.91 3.56 -32.40
CA ALA A 166 34.66 4.67 -31.47
C ALA A 166 35.05 4.39 -29.99
N PRO A 167 36.35 4.15 -29.71
CA PRO A 167 36.83 3.86 -28.37
C PRO A 167 36.88 5.11 -27.49
N VAL A 168 36.59 4.94 -26.20
CA VAL A 168 36.69 6.01 -25.20
C VAL A 168 37.40 5.53 -23.94
N TYR A 169 38.33 6.34 -23.42
CA TYR A 169 38.84 6.20 -22.06
C TYR A 169 37.73 6.57 -21.05
N THR A 170 37.10 5.53 -20.49
CA THR A 170 36.01 5.64 -19.52
C THR A 170 36.51 6.18 -18.18
N ALA A 171 35.70 7.05 -17.58
CA ALA A 171 35.81 7.42 -16.18
C ALA A 171 34.78 6.64 -15.35
N GLY A 172 35.24 6.02 -14.27
CA GLY A 172 34.40 5.61 -13.14
C GLY A 172 34.86 6.34 -11.89
N THR A 173 33.94 6.93 -11.15
CA THR A 173 34.23 7.40 -9.79
C THR A 173 34.67 6.23 -8.91
N VAL A 174 35.44 6.50 -7.85
CA VAL A 174 35.93 5.44 -6.94
C VAL A 174 34.83 4.91 -5.99
N PHE A 175 33.56 5.21 -6.28
CA PHE A 175 32.42 4.57 -5.63
C PHE A 175 32.31 3.12 -6.13
N PHE A 176 32.56 2.16 -5.24
CA PHE A 176 31.80 0.91 -5.31
C PHE A 176 30.33 1.29 -5.30
N ASN A 177 29.55 0.84 -6.28
CA ASN A 177 28.12 1.13 -6.34
C ASN A 177 27.42 0.40 -5.19
N TYR A 178 27.28 1.07 -4.05
CA TYR A 178 26.73 0.54 -2.81
C TYR A 178 25.47 1.28 -2.38
N VAL A 179 24.53 0.56 -1.79
CA VAL A 179 23.36 1.15 -1.12
C VAL A 179 23.75 1.57 0.31
N SER A 180 23.34 2.76 0.73
CA SER A 180 23.64 3.30 2.06
C SER A 180 22.57 2.89 3.07
N LEU A 181 22.87 1.94 3.95
CA LEU A 181 21.98 1.47 5.00
C LEU A 181 22.19 2.29 6.28
N ASP A 182 21.59 3.47 6.34
CA ASP A 182 21.48 4.27 7.56
C ASP A 182 20.24 3.83 8.35
N GLN A 183 20.38 2.70 9.05
CA GLN A 183 19.31 2.02 9.77
C GLN A 183 19.75 1.82 11.25
N PRO A 184 19.64 2.85 12.11
CA PRO A 184 20.10 2.84 13.50
C PRO A 184 19.55 1.70 14.36
N TRP A 185 18.40 1.12 13.98
CA TRP A 185 17.82 -0.05 14.63
C TRP A 185 18.70 -1.31 14.54
N ARG A 186 19.62 -1.39 13.57
CA ARG A 186 20.61 -2.48 13.41
C ARG A 186 21.71 -2.50 14.49
N ALA A 187 21.78 -1.46 15.32
CA ALA A 187 22.78 -1.39 16.38
C ALA A 187 22.66 -2.56 17.38
N ASN A 188 23.80 -3.02 17.91
CA ASN A 188 23.88 -3.96 19.02
C ASN A 188 23.22 -3.46 20.33
N THR A 189 22.97 -2.15 20.45
CA THR A 189 22.14 -1.55 21.52
C THR A 189 20.68 -1.34 21.14
N GLY A 190 20.29 -1.53 19.87
CA GLY A 190 18.90 -1.45 19.41
C GLY A 190 18.07 -2.61 19.95
N SER A 191 16.78 -2.38 20.22
CA SER A 191 15.86 -3.40 20.71
C SER A 191 15.52 -4.45 19.65
N GLY A 192 15.19 -5.67 20.08
CA GLY A 192 14.60 -6.69 19.23
C GLY A 192 13.13 -6.37 18.93
N MET A 193 12.81 -6.13 17.67
CA MET A 193 11.48 -5.69 17.19
C MET A 193 10.80 -6.69 16.25
N GLY A 194 11.51 -7.74 15.81
CA GLY A 194 11.01 -8.74 14.86
C GLY A 194 10.98 -8.27 13.39
N ILE A 195 11.86 -7.32 13.01
CA ILE A 195 11.97 -6.86 11.62
C ILE A 195 12.42 -8.02 10.71
N CYS A 196 11.65 -8.26 9.64
CA CYS A 196 11.96 -9.31 8.66
C CYS A 196 13.02 -8.87 7.63
N ASP A 197 14.29 -8.92 8.03
CA ASP A 197 15.44 -8.61 7.18
C ASP A 197 15.55 -9.57 5.97
N ARG A 198 14.99 -10.79 6.08
CA ARG A 198 14.94 -11.79 5.00
C ARG A 198 14.24 -11.31 3.73
N ASN A 199 13.18 -10.49 3.87
CA ASN A 199 12.38 -10.05 2.72
C ASN A 199 12.92 -8.78 2.05
N PHE A 200 13.95 -8.15 2.63
CA PHE A 200 14.65 -7.03 2.00
C PHE A 200 15.37 -7.48 0.71
N ASN A 201 15.44 -6.60 -0.28
CA ASN A 201 16.02 -6.91 -1.59
C ASN A 201 17.57 -6.86 -1.55
N TRP A 202 18.16 -7.94 -1.05
CA TRP A 202 19.61 -8.14 -0.98
C TRP A 202 20.22 -8.43 -2.36
N ASN A 203 20.69 -7.36 -3.03
CA ASN A 203 21.37 -7.40 -4.32
C ASN A 203 22.41 -6.27 -4.41
N GLY A 204 23.69 -6.64 -4.44
CA GLY A 204 24.81 -5.70 -4.56
C GLY A 204 25.55 -5.44 -3.25
N TRP A 205 26.24 -4.30 -3.18
CA TRP A 205 27.07 -3.91 -2.04
C TRP A 205 26.35 -2.92 -1.14
N TYR A 206 26.66 -2.95 0.16
CA TYR A 206 26.03 -2.12 1.18
C TYR A 206 27.09 -1.45 2.05
N ARG A 207 26.89 -0.16 2.37
CA ARG A 207 27.66 0.58 3.37
C ARG A 207 26.75 0.89 4.55
N LEU A 208 27.22 0.58 5.77
CA LEU A 208 26.43 0.70 6.98
C LEU A 208 26.66 2.07 7.64
N PHE A 209 25.58 2.69 8.11
CA PHE A 209 25.62 3.99 8.79
C PHE A 209 24.78 3.98 10.09
N TYR A 210 25.02 4.98 10.93
CA TYR A 210 24.22 5.26 12.13
C TYR A 210 24.06 6.78 12.29
N TYR A 211 22.92 7.32 11.87
CA TYR A 211 22.66 8.77 11.73
C TYR A 211 23.77 9.46 10.93
N GLY A 212 24.03 8.98 9.71
CA GLY A 212 25.05 9.50 8.79
C GLY A 212 26.52 9.24 9.19
N MET A 213 26.80 8.76 10.40
CA MET A 213 28.14 8.35 10.82
C MET A 213 28.50 6.96 10.26
N ASN A 214 29.77 6.75 9.91
CA ASN A 214 30.30 5.43 9.59
C ASN A 214 30.11 4.49 10.79
N ILE A 215 29.65 3.27 10.53
CA ILE A 215 29.62 2.17 11.50
C ILE A 215 29.98 0.87 10.77
N ARG A 216 30.50 -0.12 11.49
CA ARG A 216 30.77 -1.46 10.92
C ARG A 216 29.96 -2.54 11.62
N MET A 217 29.88 -3.71 10.98
CA MET A 217 29.28 -4.90 11.59
C MET A 217 29.99 -5.27 12.90
N SER A 218 29.27 -5.93 13.81
CA SER A 218 29.88 -6.43 15.05
C SER A 218 30.84 -7.61 14.76
N GLU A 219 32.09 -7.51 15.23
CA GLU A 219 33.07 -8.62 15.26
C GLU A 219 32.92 -9.51 16.50
N SER A 220 32.06 -9.09 17.44
CA SER A 220 31.77 -9.79 18.67
C SER A 220 30.31 -10.24 18.72
N CYS A 221 30.05 -11.30 19.50
CA CYS A 221 28.71 -11.80 19.75
C CYS A 221 27.81 -10.72 20.34
N VAL A 222 26.63 -10.56 19.76
CA VAL A 222 25.56 -9.67 20.27
C VAL A 222 24.46 -10.54 20.87
N ASP A 223 23.92 -10.15 22.03
CA ASP A 223 22.80 -10.83 22.68
C ASP A 223 21.56 -10.94 21.78
N VAL A 224 20.73 -11.96 22.04
CA VAL A 224 19.39 -12.07 21.44
C VAL A 224 18.48 -10.89 21.80
N ASN A 225 17.46 -10.67 20.97
CA ASN A 225 16.52 -9.54 21.09
C ASN A 225 17.25 -8.18 20.97
N ARG A 226 18.09 -8.04 19.94
CA ARG A 226 18.83 -6.83 19.58
C ARG A 226 18.81 -6.59 18.06
N CYS A 227 19.36 -5.47 17.60
CA CYS A 227 19.54 -5.16 16.18
C CYS A 227 18.22 -5.18 15.36
N GLY A 228 17.10 -4.80 15.98
CA GLY A 228 15.76 -4.86 15.36
C GLY A 228 15.11 -6.24 15.31
N THR A 229 15.77 -7.30 15.79
CA THR A 229 15.35 -8.68 15.56
C THR A 229 15.49 -9.59 16.79
N TYR A 230 15.15 -10.87 16.68
CA TYR A 230 15.31 -11.85 17.78
C TYR A 230 16.66 -12.55 17.75
N TYR A 231 17.12 -13.02 16.58
CA TYR A 231 18.41 -13.71 16.41
C TYR A 231 19.42 -12.81 15.70
N THR A 232 20.52 -12.50 16.38
CA THR A 232 21.51 -11.51 15.90
C THR A 232 22.58 -12.15 15.01
N LEU A 233 22.86 -11.51 13.86
CA LEU A 233 23.95 -11.92 12.95
C LEU A 233 25.18 -11.02 13.13
N TRP A 234 26.34 -11.63 13.35
CA TRP A 234 27.62 -10.94 13.59
C TRP A 234 28.79 -11.63 12.84
N LEU A 235 29.86 -10.89 12.59
CA LEU A 235 31.03 -11.35 11.86
C LEU A 235 31.92 -12.23 12.75
N ASN A 236 32.08 -13.49 12.36
CA ASN A 236 32.97 -14.41 13.04
C ASN A 236 34.41 -14.24 12.54
N GLY A 237 35.10 -13.24 13.08
CA GLY A 237 36.48 -12.87 12.74
C GLY A 237 36.64 -11.38 12.45
N PRO A 238 37.89 -10.92 12.23
CA PRO A 238 38.19 -9.52 11.97
C PRO A 238 37.66 -9.07 10.60
N HIS A 239 37.46 -7.76 10.45
CA HIS A 239 37.35 -7.12 9.14
C HIS A 239 38.71 -7.18 8.39
N PRO A 240 38.69 -7.17 7.04
CA PRO A 240 39.90 -7.09 6.22
C PRO A 240 40.65 -5.76 6.41
N GLU A 241 41.94 -5.75 6.08
CA GLU A 241 42.69 -4.53 5.79
C GLU A 241 42.50 -4.11 4.31
N ILE A 242 42.99 -2.91 3.94
CA ILE A 242 42.83 -2.39 2.56
C ILE A 242 43.58 -3.26 1.53
N GLU A 243 44.68 -3.92 1.93
CA GLU A 243 45.47 -4.79 1.07
C GLU A 243 44.86 -6.19 0.82
N ASP A 244 43.94 -6.66 1.68
CA ASP A 244 43.23 -7.93 1.47
C ASP A 244 42.21 -7.89 0.30
N GLY A 245 41.82 -6.69 -0.12
CA GLY A 245 40.90 -6.49 -1.24
C GLY A 245 39.45 -6.89 -0.91
N VAL A 246 39.02 -8.09 -1.33
CA VAL A 246 37.67 -8.61 -1.05
C VAL A 246 37.79 -10.00 -0.42
N VAL A 247 37.43 -10.10 0.87
CA VAL A 247 37.46 -11.36 1.63
C VAL A 247 36.06 -11.95 1.80
N THR A 248 35.97 -13.25 2.00
CA THR A 248 34.72 -13.95 2.33
C THR A 248 34.72 -14.31 3.81
N GLN A 249 33.92 -13.62 4.63
CA GLN A 249 33.91 -13.80 6.08
C GLN A 249 32.69 -14.59 6.55
N GLN A 250 32.91 -15.44 7.57
CA GLN A 250 31.85 -16.24 8.19
C GLN A 250 30.93 -15.37 9.04
N VAL A 251 29.62 -15.68 9.04
CA VAL A 251 28.62 -14.98 9.86
C VAL A 251 28.00 -15.97 10.85
N CYS A 252 28.10 -15.65 12.13
CA CYS A 252 27.49 -16.42 13.22
C CYS A 252 26.15 -15.82 13.63
N GLY A 253 25.24 -16.69 14.05
CA GLY A 253 23.92 -16.34 14.58
C GLY A 253 23.75 -16.79 16.03
N ASN A 254 23.37 -15.85 16.90
CA ASN A 254 23.09 -16.13 18.31
C ASN A 254 21.61 -16.55 18.49
N SER A 255 21.38 -17.64 19.23
CA SER A 255 20.04 -18.12 19.62
C SER A 255 19.75 -18.06 21.12
N GLY A 256 20.69 -17.55 21.92
CA GLY A 256 20.59 -17.38 23.38
C GLY A 256 21.37 -18.45 24.17
N ASN A 257 21.56 -19.64 23.61
CA ASN A 257 22.34 -20.72 24.22
C ASN A 257 23.79 -20.80 23.70
N ASP A 258 24.03 -20.32 22.47
CA ASP A 258 25.35 -20.26 21.83
C ASP A 258 25.37 -19.06 20.86
N CYS A 259 26.44 -18.27 20.97
CA CYS A 259 26.76 -17.14 20.10
C CYS A 259 26.90 -17.50 18.62
N CYS A 260 27.23 -18.74 18.28
CA CYS A 260 27.28 -19.25 16.91
C CYS A 260 26.42 -20.52 16.72
N TYR A 261 25.27 -20.58 17.41
CA TYR A 261 24.35 -21.72 17.33
C TYR A 261 23.99 -22.11 15.89
N PHE A 262 23.86 -21.12 15.01
CA PHE A 262 23.68 -21.33 13.58
C PHE A 262 24.72 -20.52 12.78
N LYS A 263 25.23 -21.14 11.72
CA LYS A 263 26.11 -20.48 10.73
C LYS A 263 25.23 -19.95 9.61
N SER A 264 25.29 -18.65 9.36
CA SER A 264 24.62 -18.05 8.20
C SER A 264 25.50 -18.19 6.95
N THR A 265 24.95 -17.89 5.78
CA THR A 265 25.71 -17.82 4.53
C THR A 265 26.88 -16.84 4.69
N PRO A 266 28.12 -17.21 4.34
CA PRO A 266 29.26 -16.29 4.36
C PRO A 266 29.03 -15.09 3.44
N ILE A 267 29.43 -13.90 3.89
CA ILE A 267 29.30 -12.65 3.14
C ILE A 267 30.66 -12.21 2.60
N ARG A 268 30.68 -11.38 1.56
CA ARG A 268 31.93 -10.75 1.10
C ARG A 268 32.06 -9.36 1.69
N VAL A 269 33.29 -9.00 2.09
CA VAL A 269 33.61 -7.75 2.80
C VAL A 269 34.83 -7.12 2.14
N LYS A 270 34.81 -5.78 2.01
CA LYS A 270 35.97 -5.00 1.53
C LYS A 270 36.19 -3.77 2.40
N ALA A 271 37.44 -3.57 2.81
CA ALA A 271 37.92 -2.30 3.38
C ALA A 271 38.10 -1.26 2.27
N CYS A 272 37.70 -0.02 2.53
CA CYS A 272 37.79 1.09 1.58
C CYS A 272 38.69 2.22 2.12
N PRO A 273 39.39 2.95 1.23
CA PRO A 273 40.06 4.21 1.60
C PRO A 273 39.08 5.16 2.29
N GLY A 274 39.51 5.81 3.38
CA GLY A 274 38.62 6.62 4.23
C GLY A 274 37.99 5.87 5.41
N ASN A 275 38.55 4.72 5.80
CA ASN A 275 38.20 3.98 7.03
C ASN A 275 36.72 3.58 7.14
N TYR A 276 36.19 2.99 6.07
CA TYR A 276 34.86 2.38 6.05
C TYR A 276 34.89 1.03 5.33
N TYR A 277 33.83 0.26 5.50
CA TYR A 277 33.67 -1.08 4.93
C TYR A 277 32.43 -1.13 4.03
N VAL A 278 32.51 -1.95 2.99
CA VAL A 278 31.36 -2.36 2.18
C VAL A 278 31.16 -3.87 2.26
N TYR A 279 29.90 -4.28 2.23
CA TYR A 279 29.47 -5.65 2.47
C TYR A 279 28.54 -6.13 1.36
N GLU A 280 28.81 -7.29 0.78
CA GLU A 280 27.87 -8.02 -0.07
C GLU A 280 27.02 -8.91 0.84
N LEU A 281 25.98 -8.30 1.42
CA LEU A 281 25.06 -8.93 2.36
C LEU A 281 24.02 -9.78 1.61
N LEU A 282 23.56 -10.85 2.25
CA LEU A 282 22.69 -11.87 1.65
C LEU A 282 21.43 -12.07 2.50
N SER A 283 20.32 -12.46 1.88
CA SER A 283 19.05 -12.69 2.58
C SER A 283 19.20 -13.70 3.74
N PRO A 284 18.91 -13.31 5.00
CA PRO A 284 18.97 -14.22 6.14
C PRO A 284 18.00 -15.41 6.04
N MET A 285 18.38 -16.54 6.65
CA MET A 285 17.63 -17.80 6.53
C MET A 285 16.18 -17.72 7.04
N THR A 286 15.88 -16.83 7.99
CA THR A 286 14.51 -16.59 8.51
C THR A 286 14.27 -15.10 8.71
N CYS A 287 12.99 -14.67 8.79
CA CYS A 287 12.66 -13.27 9.10
C CYS A 287 13.31 -12.77 10.40
N ASN A 288 13.39 -13.62 11.43
CA ASN A 288 13.80 -13.22 12.77
C ASN A 288 15.34 -13.13 12.91
N MET A 289 16.04 -12.81 11.82
CA MET A 289 17.50 -12.71 11.73
C MET A 289 17.88 -11.42 10.98
N ALA A 290 18.84 -10.66 11.51
CA ALA A 290 19.28 -9.38 10.94
C ALA A 290 20.75 -9.09 11.26
N TYR A 291 21.42 -8.36 10.37
CA TYR A 291 22.83 -7.99 10.50
C TYR A 291 23.06 -6.86 11.52
N CYS A 292 23.86 -7.15 12.55
CA CYS A 292 24.17 -6.22 13.64
C CYS A 292 25.36 -5.31 13.37
N THR A 293 25.25 -4.03 13.75
CA THR A 293 26.35 -3.05 13.78
C THR A 293 26.80 -2.76 15.21
N ASP A 294 28.10 -2.52 15.43
CA ASP A 294 28.63 -2.21 16.76
C ASP A 294 28.71 -0.70 17.02
N VAL A 295 27.96 -0.20 18.00
CA VAL A 295 27.93 1.23 18.32
C VAL A 295 29.26 1.82 18.78
N ASN A 296 30.19 0.99 19.26
CA ASN A 296 31.51 1.42 19.69
C ASN A 296 32.44 1.75 18.51
N THR A 297 32.05 1.38 17.29
CA THR A 297 32.84 1.59 16.06
C THR A 297 32.47 2.86 15.29
N LYS A 298 31.53 3.67 15.82
CA LYS A 298 31.05 4.90 15.17
C LYS A 298 32.19 5.88 14.95
N SER A 299 32.33 6.36 13.71
CA SER A 299 33.23 7.47 13.37
C SER A 299 32.52 8.47 12.46
N GLN A 300 32.86 9.75 12.61
CA GLN A 300 32.28 10.79 11.76
C GLN A 300 32.68 10.55 10.31
N THR A 301 31.69 10.55 9.42
CA THR A 301 31.94 10.66 7.99
C THR A 301 32.55 12.05 7.71
N PRO A 302 33.61 12.18 6.91
CA PRO A 302 34.11 13.50 6.50
C PRO A 302 32.96 14.33 5.91
N ALA A 303 32.78 15.55 6.40
CA ALA A 303 31.70 16.40 5.93
C ALA A 303 31.83 16.62 4.41
N PRO A 304 30.78 16.41 3.60
CA PRO A 304 30.82 16.71 2.19
C PRO A 304 31.12 18.20 2.03
N THR A 305 32.11 18.54 1.20
CA THR A 305 32.46 19.95 0.95
C THR A 305 31.27 20.59 0.25
N THR A 306 30.60 21.53 0.91
CA THR A 306 29.38 22.15 0.42
C THR A 306 29.67 23.13 -0.70
N VAL A 307 29.91 22.60 -1.90
CA VAL A 307 29.72 23.35 -3.14
C VAL A 307 28.27 23.81 -3.15
N ALA A 308 28.06 25.11 -2.97
CA ALA A 308 26.73 25.70 -2.96
C ALA A 308 26.11 25.53 -4.35
N SER A 309 25.23 24.55 -4.51
CA SER A 309 24.44 24.39 -5.72
C SER A 309 23.65 25.68 -5.95
N SER A 310 23.81 26.27 -7.13
CA SER A 310 23.05 27.46 -7.50
C SER A 310 21.56 27.13 -7.46
N ASN A 311 20.79 27.90 -6.69
CA ASN A 311 19.32 27.81 -6.68
C ASN A 311 18.76 28.23 -8.04
N VAL A 312 18.77 27.31 -9.01
CA VAL A 312 17.94 27.40 -10.21
C VAL A 312 16.50 27.35 -9.73
N THR A 313 15.78 28.45 -9.92
CA THR A 313 14.42 28.64 -9.39
C THR A 313 13.42 27.76 -10.14
N SER A 314 13.30 26.50 -9.70
CA SER A 314 12.27 25.55 -10.13
C SER A 314 10.90 25.93 -9.55
N SER A 315 10.40 27.09 -9.99
CA SER A 315 9.15 27.71 -9.55
C SER A 315 8.24 28.04 -10.74
N MET A 316 8.38 27.29 -11.84
CA MET A 316 7.76 27.59 -13.14
C MET A 316 6.81 26.50 -13.65
N PHE A 317 6.69 25.38 -12.92
CA PHE A 317 5.77 24.29 -13.23
C PHE A 317 4.88 24.03 -12.02
N ASP A 318 3.58 23.81 -12.27
CA ASP A 318 2.67 23.33 -11.25
C ASP A 318 2.95 21.84 -10.98
N PRO A 319 3.10 21.39 -9.72
CA PRO A 319 3.30 19.97 -9.43
C PRO A 319 2.09 19.09 -9.77
N CYS A 320 0.92 19.68 -10.09
CA CYS A 320 -0.20 18.96 -10.70
C CYS A 320 0.02 18.64 -12.19
N ASP A 321 0.87 19.40 -12.89
CA ASP A 321 1.21 19.18 -14.30
C ASP A 321 2.53 18.40 -14.48
N ASN A 322 3.39 18.38 -13.44
CA ASN A 322 4.69 17.73 -13.47
C ASN A 322 4.97 16.95 -12.17
N TYR A 323 4.71 15.63 -12.22
CA TYR A 323 4.94 14.68 -11.13
C TYR A 323 5.48 13.34 -11.64
N ASN A 324 6.23 12.65 -10.78
CA ASN A 324 6.59 11.25 -10.93
C ASN A 324 5.41 10.34 -10.52
N VAL A 325 5.35 9.13 -11.07
CA VAL A 325 4.34 8.12 -10.71
C VAL A 325 4.93 7.16 -9.67
N LEU A 326 4.14 6.83 -8.66
CA LEU A 326 4.36 5.71 -7.74
C LEU A 326 3.13 4.80 -7.80
N ASP A 327 3.31 3.58 -8.33
CA ASP A 327 2.25 2.59 -8.51
C ASP A 327 2.56 1.26 -7.82
N GLU A 328 3.59 1.20 -6.96
CA GLU A 328 4.09 -0.05 -6.40
C GLU A 328 3.05 -0.69 -5.45
N TYR A 329 2.52 -1.84 -5.86
CA TYR A 329 1.39 -2.51 -5.19
C TYR A 329 1.59 -2.76 -3.69
N TRP A 330 2.84 -2.91 -3.24
CA TRP A 330 3.20 -3.19 -1.85
C TRP A 330 2.90 -2.01 -0.93
N ARG A 331 2.87 -0.77 -1.44
CA ARG A 331 2.47 0.44 -0.67
C ARG A 331 1.03 0.40 -0.17
N SER A 332 0.21 -0.55 -0.62
CA SER A 332 -1.21 -0.62 -0.25
C SER A 332 -1.41 -0.91 1.24
N THR A 333 -2.28 -0.14 1.89
CA THR A 333 -2.81 -0.42 3.24
C THR A 333 -3.53 -1.77 3.38
N LYS A 334 -3.82 -2.46 2.26
CA LYS A 334 -4.42 -3.81 2.22
C LYS A 334 -3.38 -4.94 2.07
N ARG A 335 -2.08 -4.62 2.03
CA ARG A 335 -0.99 -5.60 1.89
C ARG A 335 -0.18 -5.71 3.18
N TYR A 336 0.01 -6.96 3.62
CA TYR A 336 0.93 -7.36 4.69
C TYR A 336 2.30 -7.81 4.12
N ASP A 337 2.73 -7.16 3.04
CA ASP A 337 4.06 -7.38 2.48
C ASP A 337 5.08 -6.64 3.38
N THR A 338 6.28 -7.20 3.51
CA THR A 338 7.36 -6.66 4.37
C THR A 338 8.70 -6.74 3.65
N GLY A 339 9.63 -5.84 3.95
CA GLY A 339 11.00 -5.81 3.39
C GLY A 339 11.34 -4.56 2.57
N HIS A 340 10.36 -3.66 2.37
CA HIS A 340 10.56 -2.38 1.71
C HIS A 340 10.91 -1.29 2.74
N ASP A 341 11.76 -0.34 2.34
CA ASP A 341 12.21 0.76 3.20
C ASP A 341 12.40 2.03 2.35
N ASP A 342 11.61 3.06 2.60
CA ASP A 342 11.70 4.33 1.86
C ASP A 342 12.89 5.21 2.30
N THR A 343 13.67 4.83 3.33
CA THR A 343 14.93 5.52 3.69
C THR A 343 16.09 5.24 2.74
N ILE A 344 16.01 4.18 1.92
CA ILE A 344 17.00 3.87 0.88
C ILE A 344 16.58 4.36 -0.51
N VAL A 345 15.39 4.97 -0.64
CA VAL A 345 14.88 5.54 -1.89
C VAL A 345 15.41 6.97 -2.06
N GLU A 346 15.83 7.32 -3.29
CA GLU A 346 16.23 8.69 -3.64
C GLU A 346 15.00 9.52 -3.99
N TRP A 347 14.64 10.43 -3.09
CA TRP A 347 13.45 11.28 -3.20
C TRP A 347 13.75 12.60 -3.92
N ASN A 348 13.17 12.80 -5.10
CA ASN A 348 13.34 14.01 -5.91
C ASN A 348 12.04 14.38 -6.65
N GLY A 349 11.62 15.64 -6.53
CA GLY A 349 10.42 16.18 -7.17
C GLY A 349 9.12 15.91 -6.41
N TRP A 350 8.02 15.85 -7.15
CA TRP A 350 6.67 15.57 -6.65
C TRP A 350 6.18 14.22 -7.18
N TYR A 351 5.31 13.55 -6.44
CA TYR A 351 4.85 12.20 -6.72
C TYR A 351 3.33 12.10 -6.66
N ARG A 352 2.73 11.34 -7.58
CA ARG A 352 1.33 10.93 -7.54
C ARG A 352 1.22 9.44 -7.28
N LEU A 353 0.38 9.07 -6.31
CA LEU A 353 0.14 7.69 -5.91
C LEU A 353 -0.94 7.03 -6.79
N PHE A 354 -0.70 5.79 -7.16
CA PHE A 354 -1.64 4.88 -7.80
C PHE A 354 -1.57 3.50 -7.14
N LEU A 355 -2.61 2.69 -7.29
CA LEU A 355 -2.58 1.28 -6.93
C LEU A 355 -3.38 0.49 -7.97
N GLN A 356 -2.73 -0.44 -8.67
CA GLN A 356 -3.34 -1.27 -9.73
C GLN A 356 -4.02 -0.43 -10.84
N GLY A 357 -3.44 0.74 -11.16
CA GLY A 357 -3.97 1.70 -12.14
C GLY A 357 -5.08 2.61 -11.62
N ALA A 358 -5.67 2.34 -10.45
CA ALA A 358 -6.60 3.26 -9.80
C ALA A 358 -5.85 4.41 -9.10
N SER A 359 -6.45 5.60 -9.06
CA SER A 359 -5.89 6.75 -8.34
C SER A 359 -5.86 6.46 -6.83
N ALA A 360 -4.75 6.82 -6.18
CA ALA A 360 -4.56 6.59 -4.75
C ALA A 360 -4.11 7.86 -4.03
N GLN A 361 -4.22 7.84 -2.70
CA GLN A 361 -3.77 8.89 -1.80
C GLN A 361 -3.04 8.28 -0.59
N MET A 362 -2.33 9.09 0.19
CA MET A 362 -1.86 8.66 1.50
C MET A 362 -3.06 8.46 2.45
N PRO A 363 -3.04 7.49 3.37
CA PRO A 363 -4.08 7.39 4.39
C PRO A 363 -3.93 8.51 5.43
N GLU A 364 -5.06 9.12 5.82
CA GLU A 364 -5.16 10.14 6.88
C GLU A 364 -5.32 9.52 8.28
N TRP A 365 -5.27 8.19 8.38
CA TRP A 365 -5.66 7.44 9.56
C TRP A 365 -4.58 6.44 10.01
N CYS A 366 -4.77 5.90 11.21
CA CYS A 366 -3.93 4.88 11.79
C CYS A 366 -3.91 3.59 10.95
N VAL A 367 -2.79 3.33 10.29
CA VAL A 367 -2.53 2.11 9.52
C VAL A 367 -1.97 1.00 10.43
N SER A 368 -2.34 -0.25 10.18
CA SER A 368 -1.87 -1.42 10.94
C SER A 368 -0.37 -1.69 10.71
N TYR A 369 0.38 -2.01 11.77
CA TYR A 369 1.81 -2.35 11.67
C TYR A 369 2.07 -3.50 10.68
N MET A 370 3.26 -3.53 10.06
CA MET A 370 3.60 -4.48 8.97
C MET A 370 2.61 -4.48 7.79
N THR A 371 2.06 -3.31 7.43
CA THR A 371 1.42 -3.10 6.13
C THR A 371 2.14 -2.02 5.33
N CYS A 372 1.77 -1.86 4.05
CA CYS A 372 2.41 -0.94 3.10
C CYS A 372 3.86 -1.28 2.71
N GLY A 373 4.32 -2.52 2.93
CA GLY A 373 5.63 -3.01 2.52
C GLY A 373 6.74 -2.87 3.57
N GLY A 374 6.61 -1.94 4.51
CA GLY A 374 7.59 -1.71 5.58
C GLY A 374 7.30 -2.47 6.87
N TYR A 375 8.09 -2.19 7.91
CA TYR A 375 7.75 -2.57 9.29
C TYR A 375 6.82 -1.51 9.89
N THR A 376 7.19 -0.24 9.74
CA THR A 376 6.36 0.91 10.12
C THR A 376 5.66 1.52 8.90
N PRO A 377 4.33 1.43 8.80
CA PRO A 377 3.58 2.18 7.79
C PRO A 377 3.56 3.67 8.15
N LEU A 378 3.69 4.56 7.16
CA LEU A 378 3.60 6.01 7.32
C LEU A 378 2.27 6.55 6.79
N ALA A 379 1.58 7.33 7.62
CA ALA A 379 0.30 7.97 7.36
C ALA A 379 0.36 9.50 7.54
N LEU A 380 -0.60 10.20 6.94
CA LEU A 380 -0.71 11.66 7.00
C LEU A 380 -1.25 12.11 8.38
N GLY A 381 -0.58 13.10 8.99
CA GLY A 381 -0.94 13.64 10.30
C GLY A 381 -2.09 14.66 10.28
N GLY A 382 -3.13 14.41 9.47
CA GLY A 382 -4.28 15.27 9.27
C GLY A 382 -4.94 15.04 7.92
N ALA A 383 -5.98 15.83 7.62
CA ALA A 383 -6.68 15.79 6.34
C ALA A 383 -5.79 16.21 5.16
N HIS A 384 -6.14 15.86 3.92
CA HIS A 384 -5.54 16.49 2.74
C HIS A 384 -5.87 18.00 2.66
N PRO A 385 -5.12 18.80 1.86
CA PRO A 385 -5.53 20.16 1.53
C PRO A 385 -6.74 20.19 0.59
N GLN A 386 -7.44 21.32 0.54
CA GLN A 386 -8.32 21.67 -0.58
C GLN A 386 -7.53 22.32 -1.73
N VAL A 387 -8.09 22.33 -2.94
CA VAL A 387 -7.41 22.90 -4.15
C VAL A 387 -7.05 24.38 -3.94
N GLN A 388 -7.87 25.10 -3.16
CA GLN A 388 -7.67 26.51 -2.79
C GLN A 388 -6.55 26.75 -1.76
N ASP A 389 -6.16 25.73 -0.99
CA ASP A 389 -5.11 25.84 0.03
C ASP A 389 -3.69 25.84 -0.59
N GLY A 390 -3.59 25.42 -1.86
CA GLY A 390 -2.34 25.33 -2.59
C GLY A 390 -1.41 24.24 -2.04
N ILE A 391 -0.19 24.62 -1.69
CA ILE A 391 0.82 23.72 -1.12
C ILE A 391 0.82 23.86 0.40
N VAL A 392 0.34 22.84 1.10
CA VAL A 392 0.41 22.75 2.56
C VAL A 392 1.57 21.86 3.01
N ILE A 393 2.02 22.03 4.25
CA ILE A 393 2.90 21.07 4.92
C ILE A 393 2.04 20.17 5.81
N ARG A 394 2.29 18.86 5.76
CA ARG A 394 1.62 17.87 6.61
C ARG A 394 2.64 17.04 7.38
N GLU A 395 2.33 16.84 8.64
CA GLU A 395 3.01 15.89 9.52
C GLU A 395 2.88 14.46 8.99
N VAL A 396 3.84 13.60 9.33
CA VAL A 396 3.83 12.19 8.94
C VAL A 396 4.11 11.34 10.18
N TYR A 397 3.21 10.40 10.47
CA TYR A 397 3.31 9.52 11.63
C TYR A 397 3.43 8.06 11.23
N GLY A 398 4.19 7.32 12.03
CA GLY A 398 4.38 5.88 11.89
C GLY A 398 3.75 5.10 13.05
N SER A 399 3.10 3.99 12.74
CA SER A 399 2.47 3.14 13.76
C SER A 399 3.39 2.03 14.30
N SER A 400 3.06 1.54 15.49
CA SER A 400 3.67 0.37 16.13
C SER A 400 2.61 -0.38 16.95
N GLY A 401 2.28 -1.61 16.55
CA GLY A 401 1.12 -2.33 17.09
C GLY A 401 -0.17 -1.53 16.94
N SER A 402 -0.81 -1.20 18.07
CA SER A 402 -2.01 -0.35 18.13
C SER A 402 -1.73 1.15 18.32
N GLN A 403 -0.47 1.55 18.48
CA GLN A 403 -0.08 2.95 18.70
C GLN A 403 0.16 3.66 17.36
N CYS A 404 -0.72 4.60 17.03
CA CYS A 404 -0.79 5.25 15.71
C CYS A 404 0.25 6.34 15.45
N THR A 405 0.80 6.91 16.52
CA THR A 405 1.80 7.98 16.53
C THR A 405 3.04 7.55 17.31
N ALA A 406 3.35 6.25 17.28
CA ALA A 406 4.52 5.67 17.95
C ALA A 406 5.83 6.24 17.41
N TYR A 407 5.84 6.61 16.13
CA TYR A 407 6.93 7.29 15.45
C TYR A 407 6.42 8.56 14.76
N ARG A 408 7.32 9.54 14.61
CA ARG A 408 7.12 10.75 13.79
C ARG A 408 8.25 10.79 12.75
N SER A 409 7.89 11.01 11.50
CA SER A 409 8.83 11.11 10.38
C SER A 409 8.95 12.56 9.91
N ASN A 410 9.76 12.80 8.87
CA ASN A 410 9.87 14.10 8.22
C ASN A 410 8.53 14.52 7.60
N SER A 411 8.09 15.75 7.91
CA SER A 411 6.88 16.36 7.36
C SER A 411 7.02 16.61 5.86
N ILE A 412 5.97 16.35 5.09
CA ILE A 412 5.97 16.43 3.62
C ILE A 412 5.17 17.63 3.12
N GLN A 413 5.41 18.06 1.88
CA GLN A 413 4.52 19.02 1.20
C GLN A 413 3.42 18.25 0.43
N VAL A 414 2.19 18.74 0.48
CA VAL A 414 1.03 18.14 -0.20
C VAL A 414 0.28 19.23 -0.96
N LYS A 415 -0.19 18.92 -2.16
CA LYS A 415 -1.10 19.78 -2.93
C LYS A 415 -2.29 18.98 -3.47
N ALA A 416 -3.47 19.59 -3.44
CA ALA A 416 -4.65 19.09 -4.12
C ALA A 416 -4.73 19.64 -5.55
N CYS A 417 -5.10 18.76 -6.49
CA CYS A 417 -5.09 19.05 -7.92
C CYS A 417 -6.50 18.99 -8.52
N PRO A 418 -6.80 19.80 -9.56
CA PRO A 418 -8.03 19.69 -10.32
C PRO A 418 -8.23 18.26 -10.85
N GLY A 419 -9.39 17.67 -10.61
CA GLY A 419 -9.67 16.26 -10.95
C GLY A 419 -9.56 15.27 -9.78
N ASN A 420 -9.66 15.75 -8.53
CA ASN A 420 -9.78 14.93 -7.31
C ASN A 420 -8.62 13.94 -7.11
N TYR A 421 -7.39 14.47 -7.16
CA TYR A 421 -6.19 13.74 -6.74
C TYR A 421 -5.20 14.67 -6.05
N TYR A 422 -4.22 14.07 -5.37
CA TYR A 422 -3.19 14.77 -4.62
C TYR A 422 -1.80 14.45 -5.18
N VAL A 423 -0.89 15.41 -5.05
CA VAL A 423 0.54 15.24 -5.32
C VAL A 423 1.33 15.54 -4.06
N TYR A 424 2.35 14.72 -3.82
CA TYR A 424 3.12 14.68 -2.59
C TYR A 424 4.59 14.95 -2.89
N LYS A 425 5.19 15.92 -2.21
CA LYS A 425 6.64 16.08 -2.18
C LYS A 425 7.19 15.20 -1.06
N LEU A 426 7.21 13.90 -1.35
CA LEU A 426 7.80 12.89 -0.47
C LEU A 426 9.30 13.15 -0.32
N VAL A 427 9.83 12.82 0.85
CA VAL A 427 11.24 13.02 1.22
C VAL A 427 11.75 11.77 1.93
N LYS A 428 13.07 11.62 2.08
CA LYS A 428 13.63 10.53 2.89
C LYS A 428 13.01 10.55 4.31
N PRO A 429 12.37 9.46 4.77
CA PRO A 429 11.86 9.35 6.13
C PRO A 429 12.96 9.56 7.18
N ASP A 430 12.57 9.90 8.41
CA ASP A 430 13.52 9.96 9.52
C ASP A 430 14.09 8.56 9.80
N VAL A 431 15.42 8.44 9.79
CA VAL A 431 16.12 7.15 9.94
C VAL A 431 15.92 6.50 11.31
N SER A 432 15.48 7.24 12.33
CA SER A 432 15.10 6.67 13.62
C SER A 432 13.84 5.79 13.56
N VAL A 433 13.01 5.96 12.53
CA VAL A 433 11.81 5.13 12.30
C VAL A 433 12.23 3.75 11.78
N PRO A 434 11.76 2.62 12.34
CA PRO A 434 12.21 1.30 11.90
C PRO A 434 11.56 0.87 10.57
N MET A 435 12.39 0.77 9.53
CA MET A 435 12.03 0.29 8.18
C MET A 435 10.69 0.88 7.65
N PRO A 436 10.62 2.22 7.48
CA PRO A 436 9.37 2.91 7.19
C PRO A 436 8.95 2.83 5.72
N SER A 437 7.64 2.96 5.47
CA SER A 437 7.07 2.96 4.12
C SER A 437 5.90 3.94 3.99
N TYR A 438 5.90 4.79 2.95
CA TYR A 438 4.77 5.65 2.60
C TYR A 438 3.61 4.84 2.05
N CYS A 439 2.51 4.81 2.81
CA CYS A 439 1.30 4.08 2.46
C CYS A 439 0.50 4.76 1.35
N ALA A 440 -0.21 3.95 0.59
CA ALA A 440 -1.22 4.35 -0.38
C ALA A 440 -2.54 3.61 -0.16
N VAL A 441 -3.65 4.28 -0.48
CA VAL A 441 -5.00 3.72 -0.49
C VAL A 441 -5.77 4.20 -1.73
N THR A 442 -6.46 3.27 -2.40
CA THR A 442 -7.31 3.54 -3.58
C THR A 442 -8.49 4.43 -3.19
N VAL A 443 -8.79 5.46 -3.99
CA VAL A 443 -9.98 6.31 -3.78
C VAL A 443 -10.97 6.12 -4.93
N ASN A 444 -12.15 5.61 -4.62
CA ASN A 444 -13.26 5.50 -5.56
C ASN A 444 -14.05 6.81 -5.60
N HIS A 445 -13.60 7.78 -6.41
CA HIS A 445 -14.46 8.92 -6.75
C HIS A 445 -15.44 8.49 -7.86
N PRO A 446 -16.76 8.44 -7.60
CA PRO A 446 -17.75 8.09 -8.64
C PRO A 446 -17.76 9.14 -9.77
N SER A 447 -18.10 8.70 -10.98
CA SER A 447 -18.26 9.56 -12.16
C SER A 447 -19.54 10.41 -12.15
N PHE A 448 -20.37 10.24 -11.13
CA PHE A 448 -21.59 10.99 -10.85
C PHE A 448 -21.51 11.57 -9.43
N ASP A 449 -22.23 12.66 -9.16
CA ASP A 449 -22.31 13.19 -7.81
C ASP A 449 -23.19 12.27 -6.93
N PRO A 450 -22.68 11.67 -5.84
CA PRO A 450 -23.47 10.76 -5.00
C PRO A 450 -24.58 11.46 -4.22
N CYS A 451 -24.59 12.81 -4.17
CA CYS A 451 -25.74 13.56 -3.67
C CYS A 451 -26.98 13.43 -4.59
N ASN A 452 -26.78 13.11 -5.88
CA ASN A 452 -27.87 12.97 -6.86
C ASN A 452 -28.32 11.50 -7.02
N THR A 453 -27.55 10.53 -6.56
CA THR A 453 -27.84 9.09 -6.72
C THR A 453 -27.31 8.31 -5.52
N TYR A 454 -28.23 7.91 -4.65
CA TYR A 454 -27.98 7.15 -3.43
C TYR A 454 -29.15 6.19 -3.14
N THR A 455 -28.91 5.15 -2.34
CA THR A 455 -29.95 4.30 -1.76
C THR A 455 -30.38 4.87 -0.40
N ALA A 456 -31.69 4.93 -0.13
CA ALA A 456 -32.22 5.34 1.16
C ALA A 456 -32.21 4.19 2.17
N LEU A 457 -31.70 4.43 3.38
CA LEU A 457 -31.77 3.49 4.51
C LEU A 457 -32.60 4.10 5.63
N ASP A 458 -33.89 3.74 5.70
CA ASP A 458 -34.86 4.31 6.65
C ASP A 458 -35.26 3.34 7.79
N GLN A 459 -34.61 2.19 7.88
CA GLN A 459 -34.95 1.16 8.88
C GLN A 459 -34.75 1.71 10.31
N PRO A 460 -35.81 1.88 11.13
CA PRO A 460 -35.72 2.48 12.46
C PRO A 460 -34.81 1.70 13.41
N TRP A 461 -34.68 0.38 13.22
CA TRP A 461 -33.78 -0.47 14.01
C TRP A 461 -32.30 -0.07 13.91
N ARG A 462 -31.89 0.75 12.94
CA ARG A 462 -30.54 1.33 12.82
C ARG A 462 -30.28 2.49 13.81
N SER A 463 -31.31 2.99 14.50
CA SER A 463 -31.23 4.14 15.42
C SER A 463 -30.50 3.82 16.73
N SER A 464 -29.73 4.80 17.23
CA SER A 464 -29.03 4.76 18.53
C SER A 464 -29.91 4.43 19.74
N ASN A 465 -31.23 4.58 19.61
CA ASN A 465 -32.18 4.34 20.69
C ASN A 465 -32.62 2.86 20.76
N GLU A 466 -32.66 2.16 19.62
CA GLU A 466 -33.20 0.79 19.51
C GLU A 466 -32.26 -0.27 20.08
N THR A 467 -32.81 -1.36 20.61
CA THR A 467 -32.07 -2.38 21.40
C THR A 467 -32.43 -3.82 21.05
N ASN A 468 -31.48 -4.74 21.28
CA ASN A 468 -31.72 -6.19 21.44
C ASN A 468 -32.30 -6.96 20.22
N LEU A 469 -32.06 -6.52 18.98
CA LEU A 469 -32.54 -7.21 17.77
C LEU A 469 -31.53 -8.18 17.13
N ASN A 470 -30.24 -8.07 17.46
CA ASN A 470 -29.12 -8.90 16.94
C ASN A 470 -29.07 -9.05 15.39
N ILE A 471 -29.38 -7.97 14.68
CA ILE A 471 -29.37 -7.90 13.22
C ILE A 471 -27.92 -7.81 12.70
N CYS A 472 -27.65 -8.45 11.56
CA CYS A 472 -26.34 -8.50 10.90
C CYS A 472 -26.45 -8.17 9.39
N ASP A 473 -25.93 -7.02 8.96
CA ASP A 473 -25.85 -6.60 7.55
C ASP A 473 -24.72 -7.32 6.77
N HIS A 474 -23.65 -7.77 7.47
CA HIS A 474 -22.34 -8.15 6.94
C HIS A 474 -22.35 -8.93 5.61
N TYR A 475 -23.26 -9.89 5.47
CA TYR A 475 -23.25 -10.81 4.33
C TYR A 475 -24.24 -10.47 3.20
N TYR A 476 -25.31 -9.69 3.47
CA TYR A 476 -26.49 -9.60 2.60
C TYR A 476 -26.95 -8.17 2.28
N PHE A 477 -26.54 -7.21 3.10
CA PHE A 477 -26.59 -5.82 2.71
C PHE A 477 -25.75 -5.65 1.43
N ASN A 478 -26.28 -4.98 0.40
CA ASN A 478 -25.46 -4.62 -0.75
C ASN A 478 -24.47 -3.55 -0.31
N TRP A 479 -23.18 -3.87 -0.23
CA TRP A 479 -22.11 -2.93 0.14
C TRP A 479 -21.56 -2.13 -1.05
N ASN A 480 -22.24 -2.14 -2.21
CA ASN A 480 -21.83 -1.43 -3.41
C ASN A 480 -22.83 -0.30 -3.71
N GLY A 481 -22.50 0.92 -3.26
CA GLY A 481 -23.32 2.10 -3.50
C GLY A 481 -23.02 3.23 -2.53
N TRP A 482 -23.75 4.34 -2.72
CA TRP A 482 -23.79 5.44 -1.77
C TRP A 482 -25.13 5.42 -1.04
N TYR A 483 -25.11 5.61 0.27
CA TYR A 483 -26.28 5.47 1.14
C TYR A 483 -26.61 6.80 1.82
N ARG A 484 -27.90 7.16 1.85
CA ARG A 484 -28.42 8.27 2.65
C ARG A 484 -29.21 7.70 3.82
N LEU A 485 -28.87 8.13 5.02
CA LEU A 485 -29.46 7.62 6.26
C LEU A 485 -30.74 8.40 6.59
N PHE A 486 -31.82 7.68 6.88
CA PHE A 486 -33.10 8.21 7.32
C PHE A 486 -33.55 7.54 8.63
N SER A 487 -34.53 8.14 9.32
CA SER A 487 -35.31 7.46 10.35
C SER A 487 -36.75 7.97 10.32
N HIS A 488 -37.69 7.08 10.02
CA HIS A 488 -39.12 7.40 9.81
C HIS A 488 -39.32 8.50 8.75
N GLY A 489 -38.57 8.42 7.64
CA GLY A 489 -38.56 9.37 6.53
C GLY A 489 -37.75 10.66 6.78
N MET A 490 -37.16 10.83 7.96
CA MET A 490 -36.49 12.06 8.37
C MET A 490 -34.97 11.96 8.19
N ASN A 491 -34.30 13.04 7.77
CA ASN A 491 -32.85 13.07 7.60
C ASN A 491 -32.11 12.71 8.90
N THR A 492 -31.12 11.83 8.80
CA THR A 492 -30.20 11.50 9.89
C THR A 492 -28.77 11.31 9.37
N ARG A 493 -27.85 11.05 10.29
CA ARG A 493 -26.41 10.89 10.05
C ARG A 493 -25.83 9.89 11.05
N MET A 494 -24.67 9.32 10.73
CA MET A 494 -23.91 8.52 11.70
C MET A 494 -23.55 9.38 12.93
N PRO A 495 -23.45 8.77 14.13
CA PRO A 495 -22.97 9.48 15.32
C PRO A 495 -21.47 9.77 15.21
N GLU A 496 -21.06 10.98 15.59
CA GLU A 496 -19.66 11.45 15.67
C GLU A 496 -18.99 11.10 17.01
N SER A 497 -19.69 10.34 17.84
CA SER A 497 -19.29 9.94 19.19
C SER A 497 -19.63 8.48 19.41
N CYS A 498 -18.94 7.85 20.35
CA CYS A 498 -19.23 6.49 20.80
C CYS A 498 -20.72 6.28 21.16
N VAL A 499 -21.22 5.09 20.85
CA VAL A 499 -22.53 4.58 21.25
C VAL A 499 -22.30 3.32 22.09
N ASP A 500 -23.19 3.04 23.04
CA ASP A 500 -23.13 1.82 23.85
C ASP A 500 -23.32 0.54 23.02
N VAL A 501 -22.89 -0.59 23.55
CA VAL A 501 -23.23 -1.93 23.03
C VAL A 501 -24.73 -2.23 23.17
N ASN A 502 -25.22 -3.20 22.39
CA ASN A 502 -26.63 -3.60 22.32
C ASN A 502 -27.60 -2.52 21.80
N ARG A 503 -27.08 -1.46 21.13
CA ARG A 503 -27.87 -0.42 20.45
C ARG A 503 -27.90 -0.62 18.94
N CYS A 504 -28.73 0.16 18.23
CA CYS A 504 -28.86 0.13 16.77
C CYS A 504 -29.18 -1.27 16.22
N GLY A 505 -29.94 -2.04 17.00
CA GLY A 505 -30.36 -3.39 16.62
C GLY A 505 -29.25 -4.46 16.64
N THR A 506 -28.04 -4.17 17.13
CA THR A 506 -26.91 -5.12 17.11
C THR A 506 -26.10 -5.14 18.41
N TYR A 507 -25.10 -6.02 18.49
CA TYR A 507 -24.28 -6.22 19.67
C TYR A 507 -23.12 -5.19 19.77
N TYR A 508 -22.36 -4.97 18.68
CA TYR A 508 -21.30 -3.98 18.60
C TYR A 508 -21.70 -2.80 17.69
N THR A 509 -21.49 -1.58 18.17
CA THR A 509 -22.01 -0.36 17.53
C THR A 509 -20.92 0.46 16.86
N LEU A 510 -21.21 1.00 15.67
CA LEU A 510 -20.24 1.72 14.84
C LEU A 510 -20.48 3.24 14.78
N TRP A 511 -19.43 4.01 15.02
CA TRP A 511 -19.47 5.48 15.04
C TRP A 511 -18.35 6.11 14.20
N LEU A 512 -18.58 7.35 13.74
CA LEU A 512 -17.67 8.08 12.85
C LEU A 512 -16.55 8.75 13.66
N ASN A 513 -15.30 8.38 13.41
CA ASN A 513 -14.15 8.95 14.11
C ASN A 513 -13.81 10.34 13.54
N GLY A 514 -14.44 11.37 14.11
CA GLY A 514 -14.28 12.76 13.72
C GLY A 514 -15.58 13.40 13.18
N PRO A 515 -15.58 14.73 12.96
CA PRO A 515 -16.76 15.45 12.46
C PRO A 515 -17.11 15.06 11.03
N HIS A 516 -18.37 15.26 10.65
CA HIS A 516 -18.80 15.17 9.26
C HIS A 516 -18.17 16.28 8.39
N PRO A 517 -17.98 16.04 7.07
CA PRO A 517 -17.54 17.07 6.13
C PRO A 517 -18.50 18.27 6.06
N GLN A 518 -18.00 19.41 5.61
CA GLN A 518 -18.80 20.51 5.06
C GLN A 518 -19.07 20.30 3.56
N ILE A 519 -20.00 21.04 2.96
CA ILE A 519 -20.34 20.92 1.53
C ILE A 519 -19.11 21.19 0.63
N GLU A 520 -18.23 22.10 1.08
CA GLU A 520 -16.97 22.45 0.43
C GLU A 520 -15.87 21.38 0.56
N ASP A 521 -15.98 20.45 1.51
CA ASP A 521 -14.98 19.38 1.68
C ASP A 521 -15.06 18.30 0.59
N GLY A 522 -16.19 18.21 -0.12
CA GLY A 522 -16.42 17.21 -1.16
C GLY A 522 -16.57 15.79 -0.59
N VAL A 523 -15.85 14.82 -1.18
CA VAL A 523 -15.80 13.43 -0.72
C VAL A 523 -14.59 13.26 0.19
N VAL A 524 -14.82 12.99 1.48
CA VAL A 524 -13.75 12.74 2.46
C VAL A 524 -13.77 11.30 2.96
N THR A 525 -12.60 10.73 3.20
CA THR A 525 -12.48 9.41 3.83
C THR A 525 -12.55 9.56 5.35
N ARG A 526 -13.29 8.67 6.03
CA ARG A 526 -13.42 8.68 7.50
C ARG A 526 -13.23 7.29 8.09
N GLN A 527 -12.50 7.20 9.20
CA GLN A 527 -12.41 5.98 9.99
C GLN A 527 -13.69 5.76 10.77
N VAL A 528 -14.17 4.51 10.79
CA VAL A 528 -15.27 4.08 11.64
C VAL A 528 -14.66 3.32 12.83
N CYS A 529 -15.14 3.59 14.04
CA CYS A 529 -14.71 2.94 15.29
C CYS A 529 -15.86 2.10 15.87
N GLY A 530 -15.55 1.00 16.54
CA GLY A 530 -16.53 0.11 17.14
C GLY A 530 -16.41 -0.05 18.65
N ASN A 531 -17.55 -0.06 19.34
CA ASN A 531 -17.63 -0.38 20.76
C ASN A 531 -17.89 -1.88 20.97
N ALA A 532 -17.02 -2.54 21.73
CA ALA A 532 -17.08 -3.98 22.01
C ALA A 532 -17.56 -4.34 23.43
N GLY A 533 -17.85 -3.35 24.28
CA GLY A 533 -18.34 -3.55 25.65
C GLY A 533 -17.31 -3.35 26.77
N TYR A 534 -16.04 -3.09 26.43
CA TYR A 534 -15.00 -2.68 27.41
C TYR A 534 -14.62 -1.19 27.30
N ASP A 535 -14.63 -0.65 26.07
CA ASP A 535 -14.26 0.73 25.72
C ASP A 535 -14.65 1.03 24.25
N CYS A 536 -14.82 2.31 23.94
CA CYS A 536 -15.22 2.89 22.66
C CYS A 536 -14.22 2.74 21.51
N TYR A 537 -13.00 2.28 21.81
CA TYR A 537 -11.88 2.14 20.86
C TYR A 537 -11.39 0.70 20.67
N ASN A 538 -12.16 -0.31 21.15
CA ASN A 538 -11.73 -1.72 21.16
C ASN A 538 -11.25 -2.25 19.81
N PHE A 539 -11.91 -1.84 18.72
CA PHE A 539 -11.41 -2.07 17.38
C PHE A 539 -11.71 -0.87 16.48
N ARG A 540 -10.73 -0.53 15.64
CA ARG A 540 -10.87 0.40 14.53
C ARG A 540 -11.33 -0.42 13.32
N THR A 541 -12.53 -0.14 12.82
CA THR A 541 -13.05 -0.82 11.61
C THR A 541 -12.51 -0.14 10.34
N THR A 542 -12.92 -0.68 9.20
CA THR A 542 -12.65 -0.15 7.86
C THR A 542 -13.10 1.30 7.68
N THR A 543 -12.51 2.00 6.71
CA THR A 543 -12.83 3.40 6.39
C THR A 543 -13.95 3.50 5.36
N ILE A 544 -14.90 4.41 5.59
CA ILE A 544 -15.97 4.77 4.64
C ILE A 544 -15.61 6.07 3.92
N GLN A 545 -16.22 6.33 2.75
CA GLN A 545 -16.27 7.69 2.20
C GLN A 545 -17.54 8.40 2.69
N VAL A 546 -17.46 9.70 2.92
CA VAL A 546 -18.59 10.55 3.33
C VAL A 546 -18.59 11.83 2.49
N LYS A 547 -19.76 12.27 2.04
CA LYS A 547 -19.94 13.58 1.42
C LYS A 547 -21.11 14.33 2.06
N ALA A 548 -20.92 15.63 2.29
CA ALA A 548 -22.00 16.54 2.66
C ALA A 548 -22.68 17.09 1.40
N CYS A 549 -24.01 17.16 1.42
CA CYS A 549 -24.82 17.48 0.25
C CYS A 549 -25.63 18.77 0.41
N PRO A 550 -25.87 19.52 -0.69
CA PRO A 550 -26.82 20.62 -0.71
C PRO A 550 -28.19 20.15 -0.21
N GLY A 551 -28.74 20.82 0.81
CA GLY A 551 -29.95 20.39 1.52
C GLY A 551 -29.73 19.75 2.89
N ASN A 552 -28.52 19.87 3.46
CA ASN A 552 -28.19 19.46 4.84
C ASN A 552 -28.48 17.97 5.12
N TYR A 553 -27.88 17.11 4.31
CA TYR A 553 -27.79 15.66 4.54
C TYR A 553 -26.41 15.16 4.10
N TYR A 554 -26.13 13.91 4.47
CA TYR A 554 -24.88 13.23 4.17
C TYR A 554 -25.14 11.95 3.39
N VAL A 555 -24.22 11.61 2.50
CA VAL A 555 -24.17 10.33 1.79
C VAL A 555 -22.88 9.60 2.14
N TYR A 556 -22.96 8.27 2.23
CA TYR A 556 -21.89 7.41 2.73
C TYR A 556 -21.61 6.26 1.76
N GLU A 557 -20.36 6.07 1.33
CA GLU A 557 -19.91 4.82 0.70
C GLU A 557 -19.57 3.85 1.83
N LEU A 558 -20.58 3.08 2.29
CA LEU A 558 -20.44 2.14 3.39
C LEU A 558 -19.71 0.89 2.90
N VAL A 559 -18.67 0.47 3.63
CA VAL A 559 -17.87 -0.71 3.30
C VAL A 559 -18.15 -1.86 4.25
N ARG A 560 -18.10 -3.08 3.72
CA ARG A 560 -18.40 -4.31 4.46
C ARG A 560 -17.57 -4.42 5.76
N PRO A 561 -18.22 -4.58 6.94
CA PRO A 561 -17.54 -4.82 8.20
C PRO A 561 -16.99 -6.25 8.27
N ASP A 562 -15.87 -6.46 8.97
CA ASP A 562 -15.20 -7.78 9.02
C ASP A 562 -15.93 -8.87 9.85
N TYR A 563 -16.97 -8.49 10.61
CA TYR A 563 -17.70 -9.36 11.53
C TYR A 563 -19.21 -9.09 11.54
N CYS A 564 -20.02 -10.13 11.76
CA CYS A 564 -21.49 -10.04 11.70
C CYS A 564 -22.11 -9.11 12.77
N ASN A 565 -21.47 -8.99 13.93
CA ASN A 565 -22.03 -8.33 15.11
C ASN A 565 -21.97 -6.79 15.04
N MET A 566 -21.83 -6.20 13.85
CA MET A 566 -21.52 -4.78 13.66
C MET A 566 -22.50 -4.14 12.67
N LEU A 567 -23.13 -3.01 13.05
CA LEU A 567 -24.03 -2.21 12.20
C LEU A 567 -23.66 -0.73 12.24
N HIS A 568 -24.01 -0.01 11.18
CA HIS A 568 -23.88 1.45 11.09
C HIS A 568 -25.09 2.15 11.72
N ASN A 569 -24.82 3.02 12.69
CA ASN A 569 -25.81 3.67 13.55
C ASN A 569 -26.42 4.95 12.93
N THR A 570 -27.64 5.33 13.34
CA THR A 570 -28.28 6.63 13.02
C THR A 570 -28.73 7.39 14.29
N ASN A 571 -28.99 8.71 14.17
CA ASN A 571 -29.29 9.62 15.29
C ASN A 571 -30.40 10.65 14.95
N ILE A 572 -31.45 10.77 15.76
CA ILE A 572 -32.75 11.36 15.38
C ILE A 572 -32.81 12.90 15.51
N SER A 573 -33.33 13.57 14.48
CA SER A 573 -33.89 14.93 14.55
C SER A 573 -35.10 15.06 13.60
N SER A 574 -36.09 15.91 13.90
CA SER A 574 -37.48 15.70 13.45
C SER A 574 -38.07 16.71 12.44
N SER A 575 -38.86 16.24 11.46
CA SER A 575 -40.05 16.91 10.85
C SER A 575 -40.67 16.11 9.67
N ASN A 576 -41.84 16.53 9.17
CA ASN A 576 -42.85 15.68 8.49
C ASN A 576 -42.70 15.44 6.96
N PRO A 577 -43.29 14.35 6.41
CA PRO A 577 -43.28 13.99 4.98
C PRO A 577 -44.52 14.44 4.16
N ILE A 578 -44.46 14.32 2.83
CA ILE A 578 -45.57 14.49 1.86
C ILE A 578 -45.48 13.43 0.74
N LEU A 579 -46.62 12.94 0.23
CA LEU A 579 -46.76 11.99 -0.89
C LEU A 579 -47.76 12.49 -1.96
N PRO A 580 -47.53 12.18 -3.26
CA PRO A 580 -48.57 12.18 -4.30
C PRO A 580 -48.82 10.77 -4.91
N GLN A 581 -49.93 10.61 -5.63
CA GLN A 581 -50.52 9.31 -6.07
C GLN A 581 -51.08 9.42 -7.51
N SER A 582 -51.05 8.37 -8.33
CA SER A 582 -51.67 8.41 -9.67
C SER A 582 -52.14 7.09 -10.31
N THR A 583 -53.46 6.91 -10.36
CA THR A 583 -54.27 6.35 -11.50
C THR A 583 -54.08 4.90 -11.99
N VAL A 584 -55.09 4.39 -12.71
CA VAL A 584 -55.44 2.96 -12.76
C VAL A 584 -55.35 2.34 -14.16
N SER A 585 -54.77 1.13 -14.24
CA SER A 585 -55.01 0.14 -15.31
C SER A 585 -55.64 -1.14 -14.72
N THR A 586 -56.22 -2.02 -15.54
CA THR A 586 -56.89 -3.25 -15.08
C THR A 586 -55.91 -4.29 -14.50
N PRO A 587 -55.96 -4.61 -13.18
CA PRO A 587 -54.88 -5.39 -12.54
C PRO A 587 -54.68 -6.83 -13.01
N CYS A 588 -55.67 -7.43 -13.66
CA CYS A 588 -55.57 -8.81 -14.18
C CYS A 588 -54.95 -8.90 -15.58
N GLU A 589 -54.67 -7.75 -16.20
CA GLU A 589 -54.20 -7.65 -17.59
C GLU A 589 -52.85 -6.94 -17.67
N ASN A 590 -52.52 -6.11 -16.67
CA ASN A 590 -51.25 -5.41 -16.53
C ASN A 590 -50.69 -5.64 -15.11
N TYR A 591 -49.69 -6.51 -14.97
CA TYR A 591 -49.01 -6.81 -13.71
C TYR A 591 -47.56 -7.26 -13.92
N THR A 592 -46.72 -7.04 -12.91
CA THR A 592 -45.34 -7.52 -12.84
C THR A 592 -45.30 -8.93 -12.24
N SER A 593 -44.50 -9.83 -12.81
CA SER A 593 -44.33 -11.19 -12.28
C SER A 593 -43.18 -11.27 -11.29
N LEU A 594 -43.46 -11.72 -10.06
CA LEU A 594 -42.45 -12.09 -9.05
C LEU A 594 -42.32 -13.61 -9.03
N ASN A 595 -41.11 -14.12 -9.28
CA ASN A 595 -40.79 -15.56 -9.28
C ASN A 595 -39.51 -15.83 -8.48
N ASP A 596 -39.39 -15.14 -7.34
CA ASP A 596 -38.29 -15.26 -6.39
C ASP A 596 -38.39 -16.58 -5.60
N GLU A 597 -37.53 -17.56 -5.90
CA GLU A 597 -37.55 -18.85 -5.18
C GLU A 597 -37.33 -18.66 -3.66
N TRP A 598 -36.58 -17.63 -3.24
CA TRP A 598 -36.30 -17.33 -1.84
C TRP A 598 -37.53 -16.90 -1.03
N ARG A 599 -38.61 -16.42 -1.67
CA ARG A 599 -39.85 -15.99 -1.00
C ARG A 599 -40.70 -17.16 -0.47
N THR A 600 -40.35 -18.41 -0.78
CA THR A 600 -41.12 -19.57 -0.34
C THR A 600 -41.17 -19.71 1.19
N THR A 601 -42.34 -20.03 1.74
CA THR A 601 -42.51 -20.31 3.20
C THR A 601 -41.71 -21.51 3.69
N GLN A 602 -41.12 -22.30 2.79
CA GLN A 602 -40.21 -23.40 3.11
C GLN A 602 -38.74 -22.95 3.24
N ASN A 603 -38.40 -21.75 2.77
CA ASN A 603 -37.05 -21.20 2.85
C ASN A 603 -36.87 -20.48 4.19
N TYR A 604 -36.10 -21.08 5.08
CA TYR A 604 -35.67 -20.47 6.33
C TYR A 604 -34.54 -19.47 6.10
N TYR A 605 -34.33 -18.58 7.07
CA TYR A 605 -33.12 -17.75 7.18
C TYR A 605 -31.88 -18.65 7.21
N ILE A 606 -31.28 -18.86 6.04
CA ILE A 606 -30.02 -19.59 5.86
C ILE A 606 -29.18 -18.78 4.90
N TYR A 607 -28.42 -17.86 5.48
CA TYR A 607 -27.35 -17.12 4.82
C TYR A 607 -27.72 -16.40 3.50
N ASN A 608 -28.93 -15.82 3.38
CA ASN A 608 -29.28 -14.79 2.38
C ASN A 608 -30.55 -14.02 2.82
N THR A 609 -30.40 -12.82 3.38
CA THR A 609 -31.53 -11.98 3.81
C THR A 609 -31.98 -10.99 2.74
N HIS A 610 -33.28 -10.93 2.54
CA HIS A 610 -33.96 -9.98 1.67
C HIS A 610 -34.83 -9.07 2.53
N ASP A 611 -34.99 -7.81 2.13
CA ASP A 611 -35.78 -6.81 2.87
C ASP A 611 -36.69 -6.08 1.88
N ASP A 612 -38.00 -6.31 1.94
CA ASP A 612 -38.95 -5.68 1.03
C ASP A 612 -39.19 -4.19 1.35
N THR A 613 -38.59 -3.63 2.41
CA THR A 613 -38.52 -2.16 2.60
C THR A 613 -37.55 -1.48 1.64
N LEU A 614 -36.57 -2.22 1.09
CA LEU A 614 -35.59 -1.72 0.13
C LEU A 614 -36.07 -1.81 -1.33
N VAL A 615 -37.29 -2.28 -1.57
CA VAL A 615 -37.86 -2.45 -2.91
C VAL A 615 -38.80 -1.28 -3.24
N GLU A 616 -38.61 -0.66 -4.41
CA GLU A 616 -39.51 0.38 -4.93
C GLU A 616 -40.80 -0.26 -5.50
N TRP A 617 -41.76 -0.51 -4.62
CA TRP A 617 -43.05 -1.08 -4.96
C TRP A 617 -43.92 -0.10 -5.77
N SER A 618 -44.32 -0.50 -6.97
CA SER A 618 -45.24 0.28 -7.81
C SER A 618 -46.12 -0.62 -8.69
N GLY A 619 -47.44 -0.39 -8.63
CA GLY A 619 -48.42 -1.12 -9.41
C GLY A 619 -48.75 -2.52 -8.87
N TRP A 620 -49.15 -3.42 -9.76
CA TRP A 620 -49.74 -4.71 -9.42
C TRP A 620 -48.80 -5.86 -9.73
N TYR A 621 -48.75 -6.85 -8.85
CA TYR A 621 -47.82 -7.96 -8.88
C TYR A 621 -48.54 -9.31 -8.87
N ARG A 622 -47.99 -10.30 -9.57
CA ARG A 622 -48.43 -11.71 -9.53
C ARG A 622 -47.30 -12.59 -9.00
N LEU A 623 -47.63 -13.45 -8.04
CA LEU A 623 -46.67 -14.33 -7.35
C LEU A 623 -46.56 -15.70 -8.03
N TYR A 624 -45.32 -16.18 -8.11
CA TYR A 624 -44.94 -17.50 -8.62
C TYR A 624 -43.83 -18.11 -7.74
N LEU A 625 -43.72 -19.44 -7.77
CA LEU A 625 -42.56 -20.17 -7.24
C LEU A 625 -42.13 -21.23 -8.25
N ASN A 626 -40.86 -21.16 -8.67
CA ASN A 626 -40.26 -22.02 -9.69
C ASN A 626 -41.12 -22.08 -10.99
N GLY A 627 -41.73 -20.95 -11.36
CA GLY A 627 -42.63 -20.80 -12.51
C GLY A 627 -44.09 -21.23 -12.28
N ASN A 628 -44.40 -21.86 -11.15
CA ASN A 628 -45.77 -22.29 -10.81
C ASN A 628 -46.54 -21.14 -10.16
N SER A 629 -47.85 -21.04 -10.42
CA SER A 629 -48.69 -19.99 -9.82
C SER A 629 -48.76 -20.15 -8.30
N ALA A 630 -48.55 -19.06 -7.57
CA ALA A 630 -48.51 -19.05 -6.11
C ALA A 630 -49.26 -17.84 -5.53
N GLN A 631 -49.33 -17.74 -4.20
CA GLN A 631 -50.04 -16.69 -3.48
C GLN A 631 -49.35 -16.36 -2.14
N LEU A 632 -49.69 -15.22 -1.53
CA LEU A 632 -49.37 -14.94 -0.12
C LEU A 632 -49.99 -16.02 0.78
N PRO A 633 -49.34 -16.50 1.84
CA PRO A 633 -49.97 -17.43 2.78
C PRO A 633 -51.07 -16.72 3.58
N GLU A 634 -52.19 -17.43 3.79
CA GLU A 634 -53.28 -17.03 4.70
C GLU A 634 -53.03 -17.50 6.16
N TRP A 635 -51.92 -18.20 6.38
CA TRP A 635 -51.58 -18.89 7.62
C TRP A 635 -50.24 -18.44 8.19
N CYS A 636 -50.06 -18.68 9.48
CA CYS A 636 -48.85 -18.38 10.22
C CYS A 636 -47.62 -19.06 9.61
N SER A 637 -46.58 -18.28 9.30
CA SER A 637 -45.25 -18.78 8.96
C SER A 637 -44.31 -18.51 10.14
N ASN A 638 -43.38 -19.44 10.42
CA ASN A 638 -42.43 -19.33 11.53
C ASN A 638 -41.54 -18.10 11.35
N TYR A 639 -41.12 -17.45 12.45
CA TYR A 639 -40.09 -16.40 12.38
C TYR A 639 -38.87 -16.86 11.58
N MET A 640 -38.19 -15.93 10.90
CA MET A 640 -37.05 -16.25 10.03
C MET A 640 -37.40 -17.24 8.89
N THR A 641 -38.51 -17.00 8.18
CA THR A 641 -38.87 -17.70 6.92
C THR A 641 -39.09 -16.70 5.77
N CYS A 642 -39.23 -17.22 4.53
CA CYS A 642 -39.43 -16.45 3.30
C CYS A 642 -38.23 -15.55 2.93
N GLY A 643 -37.02 -15.92 3.37
CA GLY A 643 -35.79 -15.18 3.10
C GLY A 643 -35.61 -13.87 3.87
N GLY A 644 -36.53 -13.51 4.77
CA GLY A 644 -36.44 -12.36 5.67
C GLY A 644 -36.26 -12.75 7.14
N TYR A 645 -36.30 -11.74 8.03
CA TYR A 645 -36.38 -11.99 9.48
C TYR A 645 -37.84 -12.08 9.94
N THR A 646 -38.69 -11.17 9.46
CA THR A 646 -40.14 -11.18 9.72
C THR A 646 -40.93 -11.57 8.46
N PRO A 647 -41.48 -12.81 8.39
CA PRO A 647 -42.33 -13.22 7.27
C PRO A 647 -43.69 -12.49 7.31
N LEU A 648 -44.08 -11.87 6.20
CA LEU A 648 -45.37 -11.19 6.05
C LEU A 648 -46.42 -12.10 5.41
N LEU A 649 -47.61 -12.13 6.01
CA LEU A 649 -48.74 -13.00 5.64
C LEU A 649 -50.09 -12.27 5.66
N LEU A 650 -51.07 -12.82 4.94
CA LEU A 650 -52.41 -12.26 4.78
C LEU A 650 -53.25 -12.53 6.04
N SER A 651 -53.89 -11.50 6.62
CA SER A 651 -54.61 -11.70 7.90
C SER A 651 -55.92 -12.50 7.81
N GLY A 652 -56.37 -12.84 6.61
CA GLY A 652 -57.57 -13.64 6.33
C GLY A 652 -57.55 -14.16 4.89
N SER A 653 -58.69 -14.64 4.40
CA SER A 653 -58.76 -15.30 3.09
C SER A 653 -58.58 -14.36 1.89
N HIS A 654 -58.20 -14.92 0.74
CA HIS A 654 -58.23 -14.21 -0.55
C HIS A 654 -59.66 -13.84 -0.99
N PRO A 655 -59.85 -12.79 -1.82
CA PRO A 655 -61.14 -12.48 -2.44
C PRO A 655 -61.60 -13.58 -3.41
N ARG A 656 -62.91 -13.66 -3.67
CA ARG A 656 -63.46 -14.40 -4.83
C ARG A 656 -63.59 -13.45 -6.02
N LEU A 657 -63.77 -14.00 -7.23
CA LEU A 657 -63.94 -13.24 -8.48
C LEU A 657 -65.02 -12.15 -8.41
N GLN A 658 -66.09 -12.39 -7.65
CA GLN A 658 -67.21 -11.45 -7.44
C GLN A 658 -66.91 -10.34 -6.42
N ASP A 659 -65.89 -10.50 -5.56
CA ASP A 659 -65.63 -9.58 -4.45
C ASP A 659 -64.78 -8.36 -4.88
N GLY A 660 -64.29 -8.34 -6.13
CA GLY A 660 -63.61 -7.20 -6.74
C GLY A 660 -62.16 -7.02 -6.28
N ILE A 661 -61.76 -5.76 -6.07
CA ILE A 661 -60.54 -5.39 -5.37
C ILE A 661 -60.89 -5.26 -3.89
N VAL A 662 -60.16 -5.94 -3.01
CA VAL A 662 -60.35 -5.86 -1.56
C VAL A 662 -59.04 -5.49 -0.86
N THR A 663 -59.12 -4.58 0.11
CA THR A 663 -57.99 -4.28 0.98
C THR A 663 -57.79 -5.43 1.98
N ARG A 664 -56.53 -5.84 2.19
CA ARG A 664 -56.17 -6.89 3.14
C ARG A 664 -55.06 -6.43 4.06
N GLU A 665 -55.30 -6.62 5.35
CA GLU A 665 -54.32 -6.42 6.41
C GLU A 665 -53.18 -7.44 6.29
N ILE A 666 -51.94 -6.96 6.44
CA ILE A 666 -50.72 -7.76 6.40
C ILE A 666 -50.09 -7.77 7.80
N TYR A 667 -49.62 -8.94 8.22
CA TYR A 667 -49.03 -9.13 9.54
C TYR A 667 -47.72 -9.91 9.46
N GLY A 668 -46.83 -9.66 10.42
CA GLY A 668 -45.55 -10.36 10.58
C GLY A 668 -45.48 -11.23 11.84
N SER A 669 -44.75 -12.34 11.77
CA SER A 669 -44.45 -13.19 12.94
C SER A 669 -43.19 -12.70 13.69
N SER A 670 -43.16 -12.90 15.01
CA SER A 670 -41.98 -12.64 15.86
C SER A 670 -41.81 -13.76 16.89
N GLY A 671 -40.68 -14.47 16.84
CA GLY A 671 -40.53 -15.75 17.57
C GLY A 671 -41.69 -16.70 17.27
N ASP A 672 -42.24 -17.32 18.33
CA ASP A 672 -43.41 -18.18 18.24
C ASP A 672 -44.75 -17.41 18.10
N GLN A 673 -44.74 -16.07 18.15
CA GLN A 673 -45.95 -15.25 18.07
C GLN A 673 -46.28 -14.87 16.62
N CYS A 674 -47.27 -15.56 16.07
CA CYS A 674 -47.90 -15.21 14.80
C CYS A 674 -48.74 -13.93 14.92
N LYS A 675 -48.69 -13.08 13.88
CA LYS A 675 -49.36 -11.76 13.84
C LYS A 675 -48.92 -10.78 14.93
N TYR A 676 -47.65 -10.83 15.33
CA TYR A 676 -47.03 -9.91 16.28
C TYR A 676 -46.92 -8.49 15.71
N TYR A 677 -46.35 -8.36 14.51
CA TYR A 677 -46.23 -7.09 13.79
C TYR A 677 -47.45 -6.89 12.88
N ARG A 678 -47.92 -5.64 12.75
CA ARG A 678 -48.90 -5.23 11.72
C ARG A 678 -48.17 -4.36 10.70
N SER A 679 -48.32 -4.67 9.42
CA SER A 679 -47.71 -3.94 8.31
C SER A 679 -48.75 -3.13 7.55
N ASN A 680 -48.31 -2.33 6.58
CA ASN A 680 -49.18 -1.66 5.62
C ASN A 680 -50.11 -2.65 4.91
N SER A 681 -51.39 -2.30 4.80
CA SER A 681 -52.39 -3.12 4.12
C SER A 681 -52.30 -2.96 2.60
N ILE A 682 -52.49 -4.07 1.88
CA ILE A 682 -52.36 -4.15 0.41
C ILE A 682 -53.73 -4.27 -0.24
N GLN A 683 -53.82 -3.95 -1.54
CA GLN A 683 -55.00 -4.30 -2.33
C GLN A 683 -54.81 -5.68 -2.99
N VAL A 684 -55.85 -6.50 -3.00
CA VAL A 684 -55.85 -7.86 -3.56
C VAL A 684 -57.03 -8.04 -4.49
N LYS A 685 -56.80 -8.65 -5.66
CA LYS A 685 -57.86 -8.95 -6.63
C LYS A 685 -57.77 -10.40 -7.10
N ALA A 686 -58.92 -11.07 -7.20
CA ALA A 686 -59.04 -12.37 -7.85
C ALA A 686 -59.23 -12.21 -9.36
N CYS A 687 -58.50 -13.00 -10.16
CA CYS A 687 -58.48 -12.88 -11.62
C CYS A 687 -59.02 -14.13 -12.33
N PRO A 688 -59.70 -13.98 -13.49
CA PRO A 688 -60.10 -15.10 -14.33
C PRO A 688 -58.89 -15.96 -14.70
N GLY A 689 -58.99 -17.28 -14.48
CA GLY A 689 -57.86 -18.20 -14.60
C GLY A 689 -57.28 -18.68 -13.27
N GLN A 690 -57.95 -18.44 -12.14
CA GLN A 690 -57.58 -18.94 -10.80
C GLN A 690 -56.19 -18.45 -10.34
N TYR A 691 -56.00 -17.14 -10.28
CA TYR A 691 -54.84 -16.54 -9.63
C TYR A 691 -55.22 -15.20 -8.99
N TYR A 692 -54.32 -14.69 -8.16
CA TYR A 692 -54.45 -13.39 -7.48
C TYR A 692 -53.39 -12.42 -7.98
N VAL A 693 -53.73 -11.14 -7.93
CA VAL A 693 -52.80 -10.03 -8.11
C VAL A 693 -52.87 -9.10 -6.92
N TYR A 694 -51.74 -8.50 -6.58
CA TYR A 694 -51.52 -7.76 -5.35
C TYR A 694 -50.93 -6.38 -5.68
N GLU A 695 -51.57 -5.32 -5.20
CA GLU A 695 -50.94 -4.00 -5.12
C GLU A 695 -50.06 -4.00 -3.86
N LEU A 696 -48.87 -4.58 -4.01
CA LEU A 696 -47.86 -4.59 -2.97
C LEU A 696 -47.34 -3.16 -2.76
N VAL A 697 -47.06 -2.81 -1.52
CA VAL A 697 -46.53 -1.52 -1.10
C VAL A 697 -45.32 -1.76 -0.20
N THR A 698 -44.50 -0.74 0.03
CA THR A 698 -43.43 -0.83 1.03
C THR A 698 -44.02 -1.28 2.37
N PRO A 699 -43.51 -2.35 3.00
CA PRO A 699 -43.90 -2.75 4.35
C PRO A 699 -43.76 -1.61 5.36
N ASP A 700 -44.39 -1.74 6.52
CA ASP A 700 -44.10 -0.83 7.64
C ASP A 700 -42.62 -0.96 8.02
N VAL A 701 -41.86 0.12 7.84
CA VAL A 701 -40.40 0.14 7.99
C VAL A 701 -39.95 -0.15 9.42
N SER A 702 -40.84 -0.01 10.42
CA SER A 702 -40.56 -0.35 11.82
C SER A 702 -40.41 -1.86 12.06
N ILE A 703 -40.85 -2.69 11.12
CA ILE A 703 -40.73 -4.15 11.21
C ILE A 703 -39.28 -4.58 10.89
N PRO A 704 -38.65 -5.49 11.67
CA PRO A 704 -37.30 -5.96 11.38
C PRO A 704 -37.25 -6.88 10.14
N ILE A 705 -36.61 -6.41 9.06
CA ILE A 705 -36.35 -7.12 7.80
C ILE A 705 -37.60 -7.93 7.32
N PRO A 706 -38.67 -7.24 6.90
CA PRO A 706 -39.91 -7.87 6.49
C PRO A 706 -39.85 -8.38 5.05
N THR A 707 -40.48 -9.54 4.80
CA THR A 707 -40.61 -10.10 3.43
C THR A 707 -41.99 -10.63 3.16
N TYR A 708 -42.61 -10.23 2.04
CA TYR A 708 -43.84 -10.81 1.50
C TYR A 708 -43.60 -12.27 1.11
N CYS A 709 -44.11 -13.17 1.95
CA CYS A 709 -44.05 -14.60 1.73
C CYS A 709 -44.84 -15.02 0.51
N THR A 710 -44.41 -16.13 -0.10
CA THR A 710 -45.14 -16.80 -1.17
C THR A 710 -45.27 -18.28 -0.83
N ALA A 711 -46.42 -18.88 -1.14
CA ALA A 711 -46.69 -20.30 -0.93
C ALA A 711 -47.34 -20.91 -2.17
N THR A 712 -46.82 -22.03 -2.64
CA THR A 712 -47.51 -22.88 -3.61
C THR A 712 -48.77 -23.47 -2.96
N THR A 713 -49.91 -23.38 -3.62
CA THR A 713 -51.14 -24.01 -3.15
C THR A 713 -51.87 -24.65 -4.32
N THR A 714 -52.20 -25.94 -4.21
CA THR A 714 -53.15 -26.59 -5.11
C THR A 714 -54.51 -25.93 -4.88
N ILE A 715 -55.00 -25.16 -5.84
CA ILE A 715 -56.26 -24.43 -5.72
C ILE A 715 -57.41 -25.45 -5.69
N THR A 716 -57.89 -25.75 -4.49
CA THR A 716 -59.06 -26.60 -4.28
C THR A 716 -60.25 -25.98 -5.01
N THR A 717 -60.95 -26.78 -5.80
CA THR A 717 -61.94 -26.35 -6.80
C THR A 717 -62.91 -25.28 -6.29
N ILE A 718 -62.88 -24.09 -6.91
CA ILE A 718 -63.89 -23.05 -6.70
C ILE A 718 -65.20 -23.55 -7.35
N THR A 719 -66.00 -24.29 -6.58
CA THR A 719 -67.28 -24.85 -7.04
C THR A 719 -68.36 -23.78 -7.09
N THR A 720 -68.93 -23.58 -8.28
CA THR A 720 -70.05 -22.66 -8.50
C THR A 720 -71.36 -23.30 -8.01
N THR A 721 -71.63 -23.22 -6.71
CA THR A 721 -72.90 -23.68 -6.12
C THR A 721 -74.04 -22.70 -6.43
N THR A 722 -74.77 -22.97 -7.52
CA THR A 722 -76.04 -22.29 -7.82
C THR A 722 -77.06 -22.51 -6.71
N THR A 723 -77.63 -21.44 -6.18
CA THR A 723 -78.64 -21.47 -5.11
C THR A 723 -79.96 -22.12 -5.55
N PRO A 724 -80.46 -23.16 -4.86
CA PRO A 724 -81.85 -23.58 -4.97
C PRO A 724 -82.78 -22.65 -4.15
N THR A 725 -84.06 -22.63 -4.52
CA THR A 725 -85.08 -21.72 -3.97
C THR A 725 -85.55 -22.06 -2.55
N THR A 726 -86.15 -21.06 -1.89
CA THR A 726 -86.73 -21.14 -0.55
C THR A 726 -87.92 -22.10 -0.42
N THR A 727 -87.92 -22.90 0.64
CA THR A 727 -89.14 -23.32 1.36
C THR A 727 -88.92 -23.16 2.87
N VAL A 728 -89.95 -22.72 3.59
CA VAL A 728 -89.90 -22.50 5.05
C VAL A 728 -90.71 -23.60 5.73
N THR A 729 -90.10 -24.32 6.67
CA THR A 729 -90.78 -25.21 7.61
C THR A 729 -90.20 -25.03 9.01
N THR A 730 -91.07 -24.68 9.97
CA THR A 730 -90.70 -24.42 11.36
C THR A 730 -90.82 -25.67 12.23
N THR A 731 -89.75 -26.06 12.91
CA THR A 731 -89.77 -26.89 14.12
C THR A 731 -88.88 -26.25 15.20
N ARG A 732 -89.04 -26.68 16.47
CA ARG A 732 -88.82 -25.80 17.64
C ARG A 732 -88.21 -26.58 18.82
N VAL A 733 -87.17 -26.00 19.45
CA VAL A 733 -86.56 -26.35 20.78
C VAL A 733 -86.04 -27.80 20.96
N PRO A 734 -85.27 -28.16 22.03
CA PRO A 734 -84.78 -27.34 23.15
C PRO A 734 -83.26 -27.35 23.46
N TRP A 735 -82.81 -26.21 23.99
CA TRP A 735 -82.04 -26.02 25.24
C TRP A 735 -81.44 -27.25 25.97
N HIS A 736 -80.18 -27.13 26.45
CA HIS A 736 -79.93 -26.84 27.89
C HIS A 736 -78.49 -26.39 28.25
N THR A 737 -78.42 -25.64 29.37
CA THR A 737 -77.31 -25.25 30.30
C THR A 737 -75.82 -25.52 29.95
N VAL A 738 -74.83 -24.62 30.10
CA VAL A 738 -74.52 -23.49 31.05
C VAL A 738 -73.65 -23.91 32.27
N GLN A 739 -72.80 -22.97 32.73
CA GLN A 739 -71.71 -23.01 33.75
C GLN A 739 -70.35 -23.49 33.19
N VAL A 740 -69.21 -22.78 33.26
CA VAL A 740 -68.63 -21.73 34.16
C VAL A 740 -67.89 -22.28 35.39
N GLN A 741 -66.56 -22.25 35.34
CA GLN A 741 -65.61 -21.69 36.34
C GLN A 741 -64.19 -21.70 35.68
N HIS A 742 -63.35 -20.66 35.67
CA HIS A 742 -62.75 -19.76 36.68
C HIS A 742 -61.42 -20.26 37.28
N CYS A 743 -60.45 -19.33 37.39
CA CYS A 743 -59.18 -19.43 38.15
C CYS A 743 -58.10 -20.39 37.60
N SER A 744 -56.79 -20.13 37.77
CA SER A 744 -56.09 -18.91 38.21
C SER A 744 -54.61 -18.93 37.79
N PHE A 745 -53.95 -17.77 37.96
CA PHE A 745 -52.51 -17.53 37.89
C PHE A 745 -51.59 -18.70 38.29
N PHE A 746 -50.51 -18.86 37.52
CA PHE A 746 -49.15 -18.57 38.02
C PHE A 746 -48.44 -17.64 37.03
#